data_AF-A0A2E5RHA2-F1
#
_entry.id   AF-A0A2E5RHA2-F1
#
_cell.length_a   1.000
_cell.length_b   1.000
_cell.length_c   1.000
_cell.angle_alpha   90.00
_cell.angle_beta   90.00
_cell.angle_gamma   90.00
#
_symmetry.space_group_name_H-M   'P 1'
#
loop_
_entity.id
_entity.type
_entity.pdbx_description
1 polymer ?
#
loop_
_entity_poly.entity_id
_entity_poly.type
_entity_poly.pdbx_seq_one_letter_code
_entity_poly.pdbx_strand_id
1 'polypeptide(L)'
;SGDTHDAPLVGPNTVTAHPLGATTLTTDDAGTIAGTFFIPNNTTTNFTSGQKNFTLVDSTTPEDLSTVTTFGGAMYYAKGQLEAVENVIISTRTPVVKVEDVTDTENVSKSSTSRNPLPAQSPPSSTVDNPGNPTNTWHERHKTVADTQPVYAADIISRHIERNSISSIVIGRGVTGDQFRALHSCWRDPLAQSIEINLAGGCFVTALDLYVSNKDANIPLNVEIRTMDNGHPTQTIVPFSEVSILPADITADGTTATQFVFPDPVYLQQSVEYCFVVWANSDNYKVRYATQGVEDTNGDIIMKQPYNGVMFKSQNGSTWTPDQGSDLMFELHRAVFTTDTSKSASFTTETNPSRNLQANAILTTAGSAGAQNVTVTHKNHGMSVGDTVTIAGATATNGFTAAELNTTHTLTSIKRNSYVFSKTSAGAVTAGTGGGSAIAATQHIAYNTLHPMISEMVFPGTAMQWGIQETTEGGSMSTTLANIVANDDYEPTVPMVIKSGTAESLRMSAGMYSTANNLSPVIDVSRCSVIAISNIIDNNTDVAETDKGNGSALAKYLTKTVQLDSESNILKVFLDTNRPQSTGIDVYYKVGSDAGLFDDGAWVAMTASADTGNAVPYSDDPDVYKEVEYTKDFSADSPASQFTMFAIKIVFTSSTTAKVPSVRNLRAIALV
;
A
#
# COMPACT_ATOMS: atom_id res chain seq x y z
N SER A 1 -29.07 23.15 32.62
CA SER A 1 -29.55 22.90 31.25
C SER A 1 -30.01 21.45 31.16
N GLY A 2 -31.31 21.21 30.98
CA GLY A 2 -31.85 19.87 30.79
C GLY A 2 -31.99 19.55 29.31
N ASP A 3 -30.87 19.28 28.64
CA ASP A 3 -30.83 18.99 27.21
C ASP A 3 -30.39 17.53 27.02
N THR A 4 -31.37 16.62 27.03
CA THR A 4 -31.19 15.18 26.84
C THR A 4 -31.84 14.77 25.53
N HIS A 5 -31.04 14.60 24.47
CA HIS A 5 -31.49 14.02 23.22
C HIS A 5 -31.11 12.53 23.15
N ASP A 6 -32.08 11.68 22.87
CA ASP A 6 -31.88 10.24 22.70
C ASP A 6 -31.18 9.91 21.36
N ALA A 7 -30.11 9.12 21.42
CA ALA A 7 -29.32 8.57 20.32
C ALA A 7 -28.60 9.57 19.37
N PRO A 8 -27.26 9.46 19.19
CA PRO A 8 -26.55 10.17 18.13
C PRO A 8 -26.84 9.56 16.75
N LEU A 9 -27.00 10.40 15.73
CA LEU A 9 -27.17 9.95 14.34
C LEU A 9 -25.81 9.51 13.77
N VAL A 10 -25.72 8.23 13.37
CA VAL A 10 -24.51 7.63 12.79
C VAL A 10 -24.66 7.48 11.28
N GLY A 11 -23.64 7.88 10.52
CA GLY A 11 -23.60 7.75 9.06
C GLY A 11 -24.33 8.87 8.28
N PRO A 12 -24.53 8.67 6.97
CA PRO A 12 -25.30 9.60 6.14
C PRO A 12 -26.76 9.68 6.61
N ASN A 13 -27.26 10.91 6.78
CA ASN A 13 -28.61 11.17 7.28
C ASN A 13 -29.35 12.17 6.38
N THR A 14 -30.66 12.31 6.57
CA THR A 14 -31.52 13.24 5.81
C THR A 14 -31.85 14.52 6.60
N VAL A 15 -31.17 14.75 7.73
CA VAL A 15 -31.47 15.86 8.63
C VAL A 15 -30.71 17.10 8.19
N THR A 16 -31.42 18.24 8.09
CA THR A 16 -30.92 19.51 7.57
C THR A 16 -30.96 20.66 8.58
N ALA A 17 -31.48 20.43 9.79
CA ALA A 17 -31.56 21.40 10.87
C ALA A 17 -31.40 20.70 12.23
N HIS A 18 -31.13 21.48 13.29
CA HIS A 18 -31.06 20.93 14.66
C HIS A 18 -32.41 20.30 15.05
N PRO A 19 -32.46 19.07 15.63
CA PRO A 19 -33.72 18.40 15.98
C PRO A 19 -34.65 19.21 16.90
N LEU A 20 -34.09 20.11 17.72
CA LEU A 20 -34.84 20.98 18.63
C LEU A 20 -35.23 22.34 18.02
N GLY A 21 -34.95 22.57 16.73
CA GLY A 21 -35.14 23.86 16.06
C GLY A 21 -34.09 24.91 16.45
N ALA A 22 -34.25 26.12 15.91
CA ALA A 22 -33.38 27.26 16.21
C ALA A 22 -33.87 27.99 17.46
N THR A 23 -33.04 28.02 18.51
CA THR A 23 -33.30 28.74 19.77
C THR A 23 -32.27 29.85 19.97
N THR A 24 -32.68 30.92 20.66
CA THR A 24 -31.76 32.01 21.02
C THR A 24 -30.83 31.53 22.14
N LEU A 25 -29.52 31.51 21.88
CA LEU A 25 -28.53 31.29 22.92
C LEU A 25 -28.38 32.57 23.75
N THR A 26 -28.66 32.49 25.05
CA THR A 26 -28.54 33.62 26.00
C THR A 26 -27.50 33.29 27.05
N THR A 27 -26.62 34.25 27.37
CA THR A 27 -25.69 34.15 28.49
C THR A 27 -26.43 34.18 29.83
N ASP A 28 -25.92 33.47 30.84
CA ASP A 28 -26.33 33.65 32.24
C ASP A 28 -25.71 34.90 32.88
N ASP A 29 -26.08 35.17 34.15
CA ASP A 29 -25.58 36.31 34.94
C ASP A 29 -24.05 36.25 35.20
N ALA A 30 -23.40 35.13 34.91
CA ALA A 30 -21.95 34.94 34.98
C ALA A 30 -21.27 35.04 33.59
N GLY A 31 -22.01 35.34 32.53
CA GLY A 31 -21.50 35.43 31.16
C GLY A 31 -21.28 34.09 30.47
N THR A 32 -21.75 32.98 31.05
CA THR A 32 -21.60 31.64 30.48
C THR A 32 -22.72 31.35 29.48
N ILE A 33 -22.39 30.70 28.38
CA ILE A 33 -23.35 30.28 27.34
C ILE A 33 -23.15 28.79 27.05
N ALA A 34 -24.23 28.05 26.91
CA ALA A 34 -24.21 26.61 26.62
C ALA A 34 -25.35 26.25 25.67
N GLY A 35 -25.09 25.33 24.74
CA GLY A 35 -26.06 24.87 23.77
C GLY A 35 -25.53 23.69 22.95
N THR A 36 -26.42 23.04 22.23
CA THR A 36 -26.14 21.93 21.32
C THR A 36 -26.08 22.43 19.87
N PHE A 37 -25.19 21.83 19.07
CA PHE A 37 -25.03 22.15 17.65
C PHE A 37 -25.03 20.86 16.84
N PHE A 38 -25.78 20.84 15.73
CA PHE A 38 -25.96 19.66 14.89
C PHE A 38 -25.18 19.83 13.59
N ILE A 39 -24.35 18.83 13.28
CA ILE A 39 -23.57 18.77 12.06
C ILE A 39 -24.28 17.82 11.09
N PRO A 40 -24.99 18.32 10.06
CA PRO A 40 -25.59 17.46 9.05
C PRO A 40 -24.52 16.70 8.25
N ASN A 41 -24.87 15.48 7.86
CA ASN A 41 -24.05 14.63 6.98
C ASN A 41 -24.94 14.07 5.88
N ASN A 42 -25.24 14.90 4.88
CA ASN A 42 -26.11 14.57 3.76
C ASN A 42 -25.46 14.96 2.42
N THR A 43 -26.09 14.61 1.30
CA THR A 43 -25.57 14.84 -0.07
C THR A 43 -25.43 16.31 -0.49
N THR A 44 -25.92 17.24 0.34
CA THR A 44 -26.05 18.68 0.06
C THR A 44 -25.32 19.54 1.09
N THR A 45 -25.25 19.05 2.34
CA THR A 45 -24.51 19.64 3.46
C THR A 45 -23.74 18.53 4.15
N ASN A 46 -22.42 18.54 3.95
CA ASN A 46 -21.46 17.66 4.61
C ASN A 46 -20.26 18.49 5.08
N PHE A 47 -19.51 17.95 6.02
CA PHE A 47 -18.32 18.60 6.57
C PHE A 47 -17.12 17.66 6.41
N THR A 48 -15.98 18.21 5.98
CA THR A 48 -14.74 17.43 5.90
C THR A 48 -14.23 17.09 7.29
N SER A 49 -13.89 15.82 7.50
CA SER A 49 -13.25 15.33 8.71
C SER A 49 -11.87 15.97 8.92
N GLY A 50 -11.34 15.84 10.14
CA GLY A 50 -10.08 16.43 10.59
C GLY A 50 -10.23 17.45 11.70
N GLN A 51 -9.17 18.21 11.96
CA GLN A 51 -9.16 19.32 12.91
C GLN A 51 -9.68 20.59 12.22
N LYS A 52 -10.71 21.21 12.80
CA LYS A 52 -11.33 22.46 12.32
C LYS A 52 -11.45 23.45 13.47
N ASN A 53 -11.38 24.74 13.18
CA ASN A 53 -11.73 25.76 14.17
C ASN A 53 -13.25 25.97 14.14
N PHE A 54 -13.95 25.64 15.22
CA PHE A 54 -15.34 26.05 15.41
C PHE A 54 -15.33 27.44 16.05
N THR A 55 -15.82 28.45 15.34
CA THR A 55 -15.88 29.83 15.82
C THR A 55 -17.31 30.30 15.90
N LEU A 56 -17.74 30.71 17.09
CA LEU A 56 -18.97 31.46 17.31
C LEU A 56 -18.63 32.95 17.23
N VAL A 57 -19.43 33.73 16.48
CA VAL A 57 -19.27 35.19 16.31
C VAL A 57 -20.60 35.89 16.51
N ASP A 58 -20.57 37.15 16.97
CA ASP A 58 -21.75 37.99 17.19
C ASP A 58 -22.19 38.81 15.95
N SER A 59 -22.07 38.22 14.75
CA SER A 59 -22.44 38.86 13.48
C SER A 59 -23.40 38.00 12.66
N THR A 60 -24.34 38.65 11.96
CA THR A 60 -25.23 38.00 10.98
C THR A 60 -24.55 37.72 9.65
N THR A 61 -23.33 38.21 9.44
CA THR A 61 -22.48 37.95 8.27
C THR A 61 -21.13 37.37 8.72
N PRO A 62 -21.09 36.09 9.16
CA PRO A 62 -19.93 35.51 9.86
C PRO A 62 -18.68 35.34 8.99
N GLU A 63 -18.80 35.49 7.67
CA GLU A 63 -17.68 35.45 6.72
C GLU A 63 -16.93 36.79 6.64
N ASP A 64 -17.51 37.89 7.14
CA ASP A 64 -16.86 39.20 7.24
C ASP A 64 -16.50 39.53 8.70
N LEU A 65 -15.27 39.15 9.07
CA LEU A 65 -14.70 39.38 10.40
C LEU A 65 -14.53 40.87 10.75
N SER A 66 -14.69 41.82 9.81
CA SER A 66 -14.65 43.26 10.12
C SER A 66 -15.90 43.75 10.86
N THR A 67 -16.97 42.95 10.86
CA THR A 67 -18.26 43.25 11.52
C THR A 67 -18.42 42.62 12.91
N VAL A 68 -17.45 41.80 13.34
CA VAL A 68 -17.53 41.00 14.57
C VAL A 68 -16.99 41.79 15.77
N THR A 69 -17.79 41.92 16.83
CA THR A 69 -17.39 42.57 18.09
C THR A 69 -16.95 41.57 19.18
N THR A 70 -17.43 40.33 19.11
CA THR A 70 -17.20 39.26 20.08
C THR A 70 -17.11 37.92 19.36
N PHE A 71 -16.08 37.13 19.66
CA PHE A 71 -15.95 35.77 19.13
C PHE A 71 -15.41 34.80 20.17
N GLY A 72 -15.81 33.52 20.04
CA GLY A 72 -15.30 32.39 20.81
C GLY A 72 -14.92 31.26 19.88
N GLY A 73 -13.65 30.84 19.90
CA GLY A 73 -13.12 29.78 19.03
C GLY A 73 -12.64 28.56 19.82
N ALA A 74 -12.94 27.36 19.32
CA ALA A 74 -12.46 26.09 19.87
C ALA A 74 -12.06 25.12 18.74
N MET A 75 -11.00 24.34 18.97
CA MET A 75 -10.64 23.26 18.03
C MET A 75 -11.66 22.12 18.14
N TYR A 76 -12.41 21.91 17.07
CA TYR A 76 -13.27 20.76 16.88
C TYR A 76 -12.55 19.67 16.08
N TYR A 77 -12.70 18.42 16.50
CA TYR A 77 -12.09 17.26 15.85
C TYR A 77 -13.17 16.32 15.32
N ALA A 78 -13.41 16.35 14.00
CA ALA A 78 -14.27 15.39 13.32
C ALA A 78 -13.45 14.17 12.91
N LYS A 79 -13.46 13.10 13.71
CA LYS A 79 -12.81 11.82 13.36
C LYS A 79 -13.85 10.79 12.93
N GLY A 80 -13.85 10.42 11.66
CA GLY A 80 -14.46 9.17 11.21
C GLY A 80 -13.42 8.06 11.35
N GLN A 81 -13.76 6.96 12.03
CA GLN A 81 -12.88 5.81 12.16
C GLN A 81 -13.01 4.96 10.89
N LEU A 82 -12.03 5.10 10.01
CA LEU A 82 -11.82 4.28 8.82
C LEU A 82 -10.34 3.88 8.87
N GLU A 83 -10.06 2.65 9.28
CA GLU A 83 -8.70 2.13 9.34
C GLU A 83 -8.16 1.90 7.94
N ALA A 84 -7.19 2.72 7.56
CA ALA A 84 -6.29 2.49 6.46
C ALA A 84 -4.88 2.86 6.94
N VAL A 85 -4.15 1.86 7.44
CA VAL A 85 -2.74 2.04 7.83
C VAL A 85 -1.88 1.92 6.57
N GLU A 86 -1.53 3.06 5.98
CA GLU A 86 -0.54 3.12 4.91
C GLU A 86 0.86 2.87 5.50
N ASN A 87 1.50 1.78 5.06
CA ASN A 87 2.73 1.28 5.66
C ASN A 87 3.95 1.65 4.80
N VAL A 88 4.46 2.88 4.97
CA VAL A 88 5.70 3.35 4.30
C VAL A 88 6.67 3.96 5.31
N ILE A 89 7.56 3.12 5.85
CA ILE A 89 8.72 3.59 6.62
C ILE A 89 9.89 3.82 5.65
N ILE A 90 10.01 5.06 5.13
CA ILE A 90 11.28 5.53 4.56
C ILE A 90 12.01 6.31 5.66
N SER A 91 13.11 5.74 6.13
CA SER A 91 14.00 6.35 7.12
C SER A 91 14.71 7.58 6.56
N THR A 92 14.43 8.76 7.12
CA THR A 92 15.32 9.92 7.06
C THR A 92 15.60 10.45 8.47
N ARG A 93 16.66 9.93 9.08
CA ARG A 93 17.25 10.52 10.30
C ARG A 93 17.76 11.93 9.98
N THR A 94 17.20 12.96 10.60
CA THR A 94 17.81 14.30 10.61
C THR A 94 19.04 14.31 11.50
N PRO A 95 20.24 14.68 11.01
CA PRO A 95 21.44 14.76 11.84
C PRO A 95 21.43 16.04 12.68
N VAL A 96 21.73 15.93 13.98
CA VAL A 96 22.09 17.07 14.83
C VAL A 96 23.60 17.06 14.98
N VAL A 97 24.26 18.07 14.40
CA VAL A 97 25.69 18.31 14.59
C VAL A 97 25.88 18.94 15.97
N LYS A 98 26.58 18.23 16.86
CA LYS A 98 27.14 18.81 18.09
C LYS A 98 28.65 18.92 17.89
N VAL A 99 29.18 20.14 17.89
CA VAL A 99 30.63 20.38 17.92
C VAL A 99 31.06 20.38 19.38
N GLU A 100 31.92 19.44 19.74
CA GLU A 100 32.73 19.48 20.96
C GLU A 100 34.19 19.39 20.54
N ASP A 101 35.03 20.30 21.04
CA ASP A 101 36.44 20.35 20.68
C ASP A 101 37.21 19.18 21.32
N VAL A 102 37.42 18.12 20.55
CA VAL A 102 38.27 16.99 20.95
C VAL A 102 39.73 17.32 20.61
N THR A 103 40.53 17.59 21.63
CA THR A 103 41.99 17.65 21.50
C THR A 103 42.56 16.25 21.72
N ASP A 104 42.91 15.55 20.64
CA ASP A 104 43.59 14.25 20.73
C ASP A 104 45.09 14.37 20.39
N THR A 105 45.92 13.58 21.08
CA THR A 105 47.39 13.62 20.97
C THR A 105 47.88 12.35 20.29
N GLU A 106 48.15 12.42 18.98
CA GLU A 106 48.71 11.28 18.23
C GLU A 106 50.13 10.90 18.72
N ASN A 107 50.23 9.79 19.46
CA ASN A 107 51.48 9.07 19.65
C ASN A 107 51.59 7.91 18.65
N VAL A 108 52.11 8.22 17.46
CA VAL A 108 52.28 7.25 16.37
C VAL A 108 53.31 6.18 16.76
N SER A 109 52.86 4.94 16.97
CA SER A 109 53.72 3.77 17.14
C SER A 109 53.42 2.71 16.08
N LYS A 110 54.28 2.63 15.06
CA LYS A 110 54.17 1.63 13.99
C LYS A 110 54.76 0.29 14.45
N SER A 111 53.93 -0.73 14.56
CA SER A 111 54.35 -2.11 14.83
C SER A 111 54.36 -2.93 13.54
N SER A 112 55.55 -3.21 13.01
CA SER A 112 55.76 -4.15 11.90
C SER A 112 56.18 -5.53 12.44
N THR A 113 55.47 -6.57 12.05
CA THR A 113 55.70 -7.93 12.54
C THR A 113 56.97 -8.54 11.91
N SER A 114 57.96 -8.89 12.73
CA SER A 114 59.00 -9.87 12.34
C SER A 114 59.28 -10.83 13.49
N ARG A 115 59.50 -12.11 13.17
CA ARG A 115 59.61 -13.20 14.15
C ARG A 115 61.04 -13.33 14.67
N ASN A 116 61.21 -13.60 15.97
CA ASN A 116 62.43 -14.22 16.51
C ASN A 116 62.13 -14.93 17.86
N PRO A 117 63.05 -15.73 18.46
CA PRO A 117 62.68 -17.06 18.98
C PRO A 117 62.38 -17.12 20.49
N LEU A 118 61.99 -18.33 20.92
CA LEU A 118 61.63 -18.68 22.30
C LEU A 118 62.71 -18.34 23.34
N PRO A 119 62.33 -17.85 24.55
CA PRO A 119 63.27 -17.56 25.63
C PRO A 119 63.72 -18.82 26.39
N ALA A 120 64.94 -18.77 26.94
CA ALA A 120 65.54 -19.84 27.73
C ALA A 120 65.05 -19.87 29.20
N GLN A 121 65.25 -21.00 29.88
CA GLN A 121 64.89 -21.21 31.29
C GLN A 121 65.79 -20.44 32.27
N SER A 122 65.20 -19.99 33.38
CA SER A 122 65.92 -19.41 34.52
C SER A 122 66.48 -20.49 35.46
N PRO A 123 67.63 -20.25 36.14
CA PRO A 123 68.24 -21.19 37.08
C PRO A 123 67.51 -21.24 38.44
N PRO A 124 67.76 -22.27 39.28
CA PRO A 124 67.01 -22.51 40.52
C PRO A 124 67.41 -21.60 41.69
N SER A 125 66.49 -21.53 42.67
CA SER A 125 66.53 -20.73 43.90
C SER A 125 67.72 -21.03 44.83
N SER A 126 68.20 -20.00 45.52
CA SER A 126 68.98 -20.12 46.77
C SER A 126 68.42 -19.20 47.87
N THR A 127 68.22 -19.80 49.04
CA THR A 127 67.71 -19.20 50.29
C THR A 127 68.77 -18.44 51.08
N VAL A 128 68.44 -17.29 51.69
CA VAL A 128 68.98 -16.82 53.00
C VAL A 128 67.92 -15.96 53.74
N ASP A 129 68.01 -15.94 55.07
CA ASP A 129 67.07 -15.46 56.09
C ASP A 129 66.78 -13.94 56.25
N ASN A 130 65.61 -13.67 56.84
CA ASN A 130 65.30 -12.83 58.05
C ASN A 130 66.51 -12.10 58.74
N PRO A 131 66.39 -10.92 59.42
CA PRO A 131 65.25 -10.58 60.29
C PRO A 131 64.86 -9.09 60.58
N GLY A 132 63.56 -8.87 60.84
CA GLY A 132 63.07 -8.20 62.08
C GLY A 132 62.94 -6.67 62.25
N ASN A 133 61.87 -6.29 62.97
CA ASN A 133 61.70 -5.12 63.89
C ASN A 133 61.16 -3.76 63.33
N PRO A 134 60.60 -2.84 64.18
CA PRO A 134 59.14 -2.60 64.15
C PRO A 134 58.66 -1.13 64.38
N THR A 135 57.33 -0.95 64.49
CA THR A 135 56.58 0.08 65.27
C THR A 135 56.80 1.61 65.09
N ASN A 136 55.70 2.27 64.68
CA ASN A 136 55.00 3.40 65.35
C ASN A 136 55.63 4.79 65.68
N THR A 137 54.95 5.82 65.14
CA THR A 137 54.42 7.06 65.78
C THR A 137 55.30 8.07 66.55
N TRP A 138 55.29 9.33 66.09
CA TRP A 138 55.46 10.58 66.88
C TRP A 138 54.60 11.71 66.25
N HIS A 139 53.55 12.24 66.90
CA HIS A 139 53.49 13.32 67.92
C HIS A 139 53.86 14.76 67.48
N GLU A 140 52.79 15.53 67.16
CA GLU A 140 52.39 16.82 67.79
C GLU A 140 53.06 18.21 67.51
N ARG A 141 52.16 19.22 67.57
CA ARG A 141 52.30 20.62 68.10
C ARG A 141 52.63 21.87 67.23
N HIS A 142 51.54 22.55 66.83
CA HIS A 142 51.08 23.89 67.34
C HIS A 142 51.66 25.27 66.89
N LYS A 143 50.73 26.25 66.75
CA LYS A 143 50.82 27.74 66.84
C LYS A 143 51.32 28.55 65.61
N THR A 144 50.93 29.82 65.32
CA THR A 144 49.81 30.71 65.77
C THR A 144 49.72 32.02 64.91
N VAL A 145 48.52 32.34 64.40
CA VAL A 145 47.83 33.67 64.22
C VAL A 145 48.56 34.92 63.68
N ALA A 146 48.00 35.53 62.62
CA ALA A 146 47.39 36.90 62.58
C ALA A 146 46.93 37.27 61.15
N ASP A 147 46.03 38.21 60.84
CA ASP A 147 44.80 38.76 61.44
C ASP A 147 44.31 39.90 60.49
N THR A 148 43.24 39.66 59.72
CA THR A 148 42.18 40.65 59.32
C THR A 148 42.51 41.87 58.40
N GLN A 149 41.59 42.65 57.81
CA GLN A 149 40.17 43.09 58.05
C GLN A 149 39.41 43.36 56.68
N PRO A 150 38.12 43.83 56.59
CA PRO A 150 36.89 43.06 56.93
C PRO A 150 35.53 43.41 56.20
N VAL A 151 34.46 42.65 56.52
CA VAL A 151 32.96 42.91 56.50
C VAL A 151 32.24 43.62 55.31
N TYR A 152 30.93 43.47 55.03
CA TYR A 152 29.68 43.07 55.76
C TYR A 152 28.70 42.37 54.75
N ALA A 153 27.59 41.65 55.05
CA ALA A 153 26.91 41.13 56.28
C ALA A 153 26.10 39.84 55.89
N ALA A 154 25.83 38.87 56.77
CA ALA A 154 24.65 38.66 57.67
C ALA A 154 23.31 38.19 57.01
N ASP A 155 22.53 37.22 57.52
CA ASP A 155 22.78 36.10 58.47
C ASP A 155 21.59 35.09 58.54
N ILE A 156 21.82 33.82 58.97
CA ILE A 156 20.93 32.73 59.56
C ILE A 156 19.45 32.55 59.02
N ILE A 157 18.85 31.37 58.74
CA ILE A 157 18.49 30.20 59.60
C ILE A 157 18.07 28.96 58.78
N SER A 158 18.44 27.75 59.24
CA SER A 158 17.92 26.45 58.76
C SER A 158 16.63 26.01 59.46
N ARG A 159 15.64 25.46 58.72
CA ARG A 159 14.61 24.54 59.26
C ARG A 159 14.18 23.47 58.25
N HIS A 160 13.62 22.40 58.80
CA HIS A 160 13.16 21.16 58.15
C HIS A 160 11.61 21.09 58.20
N ILE A 161 11.00 20.26 57.33
CA ILE A 161 9.60 19.74 57.36
C ILE A 161 8.48 20.54 56.63
N GLU A 162 7.91 19.84 55.63
CA GLU A 162 6.54 19.79 55.07
C GLU A 162 5.83 20.87 54.21
N ARG A 163 5.21 20.32 53.15
CA ARG A 163 3.89 20.52 52.50
C ARG A 163 3.14 21.86 52.59
N ASN A 164 2.55 22.18 51.43
CA ASN A 164 1.35 23.01 51.19
C ASN A 164 1.42 24.51 51.54
N SER A 165 1.65 25.34 50.51
CA SER A 165 0.70 26.41 50.17
C SER A 165 0.93 26.97 48.77
N ILE A 166 -0.16 27.27 48.07
CA ILE A 166 -0.18 27.99 46.79
C ILE A 166 -0.02 29.49 47.08
N SER A 167 0.79 30.20 46.31
CA SER A 167 0.68 31.66 46.13
C SER A 167 1.30 32.09 44.81
N SER A 168 0.53 32.78 43.98
CA SER A 168 0.90 33.25 42.65
C SER A 168 1.83 34.47 42.70
N ILE A 169 2.72 34.59 41.72
CA ILE A 169 3.19 35.91 41.27
C ILE A 169 3.11 35.97 39.75
N VAL A 170 2.36 36.96 39.25
CA VAL A 170 2.21 37.25 37.82
C VAL A 170 2.91 38.56 37.55
N ILE A 171 3.96 38.52 36.73
CA ILE A 171 4.43 39.68 35.97
C ILE A 171 4.66 39.19 34.55
N GLY A 172 3.75 39.56 33.64
CA GLY A 172 3.77 39.06 32.27
C GLY A 172 4.51 39.99 31.31
N ARG A 173 5.06 39.41 30.24
CA ARG A 173 5.01 39.98 28.88
C ARG A 173 5.12 38.84 27.89
N GLY A 174 4.16 38.74 26.97
CA GLY A 174 3.89 37.48 26.26
C GLY A 174 4.85 37.15 25.12
N VAL A 175 5.07 35.84 24.95
CA VAL A 175 5.33 35.20 23.65
C VAL A 175 4.30 34.06 23.52
N THR A 176 3.81 33.86 22.31
CA THR A 176 2.69 32.97 21.99
C THR A 176 3.02 31.49 22.10
N GLY A 177 2.14 30.76 22.78
CA GLY A 177 1.49 29.61 22.14
C GLY A 177 2.18 28.25 22.12
N ASP A 178 3.49 28.14 22.39
CA ASP A 178 4.11 26.83 22.66
C ASP A 178 3.84 26.41 24.10
N GLN A 179 2.57 26.06 24.36
CA GLN A 179 2.23 25.21 25.48
C GLN A 179 2.86 23.85 25.21
N PHE A 180 4.03 23.63 25.82
CA PHE A 180 4.51 22.29 26.12
C PHE A 180 3.31 21.48 26.57
N ARG A 181 2.91 20.49 25.76
CA ARG A 181 2.03 19.43 26.24
C ARG A 181 2.82 18.74 27.33
N ALA A 182 2.63 19.18 28.57
CA ALA A 182 2.86 18.35 29.72
C ALA A 182 2.17 17.04 29.37
N LEU A 183 2.97 16.00 29.12
CA LEU A 183 2.46 14.68 28.87
C LEU A 183 1.62 14.38 30.09
N HIS A 184 0.30 14.39 29.91
CA HIS A 184 -0.61 13.96 30.94
C HIS A 184 -0.31 12.47 31.07
N SER A 185 0.58 12.17 32.01
CA SER A 185 0.89 10.82 32.45
C SER A 185 -0.41 10.32 33.06
N CYS A 186 -1.24 9.76 32.20
CA CYS A 186 -2.26 8.81 32.60
C CYS A 186 -1.46 7.61 33.10
N TRP A 187 -1.13 7.66 34.39
CA TRP A 187 -0.69 6.53 35.17
C TRP A 187 -1.81 5.49 35.03
N ARG A 188 -1.59 4.56 34.11
CA ARG A 188 -2.44 3.39 33.95
C ARG A 188 -1.81 2.30 34.80
N ASP A 189 -2.64 1.61 35.55
CA ASP A 189 -2.25 0.49 36.41
C ASP A 189 -2.66 -0.85 35.76
N PRO A 190 -2.03 -1.26 34.63
CA PRO A 190 -2.38 -2.50 33.97
C PRO A 190 -1.95 -3.71 34.79
N LEU A 191 -2.71 -4.79 34.62
CA LEU A 191 -2.33 -6.13 35.02
C LEU A 191 -1.83 -6.87 33.79
N ALA A 192 -0.81 -7.70 33.94
CA ALA A 192 -0.40 -8.61 32.87
C ALA A 192 -0.21 -10.02 33.41
N GLN A 193 -0.24 -11.00 32.51
CA GLN A 193 0.05 -12.40 32.80
C GLN A 193 0.94 -12.92 31.67
N SER A 194 2.10 -13.49 32.00
CA SER A 194 2.91 -14.16 30.99
C SER A 194 2.33 -15.51 30.59
N ILE A 195 2.61 -15.91 29.35
CA ILE A 195 2.23 -17.16 28.70
C ILE A 195 3.39 -17.64 27.82
N GLU A 196 3.62 -18.95 27.75
CA GLU A 196 4.60 -19.56 26.84
C GLU A 196 3.87 -20.47 25.84
N ILE A 197 4.19 -20.34 24.56
CA ILE A 197 3.58 -21.15 23.50
C ILE A 197 4.41 -22.42 23.25
N ASN A 198 4.05 -23.49 23.97
CA ASN A 198 4.71 -24.80 23.88
C ASN A 198 4.20 -25.70 22.74
N LEU A 199 3.46 -25.14 21.78
CA LEU A 199 2.96 -25.85 20.60
C LEU A 199 4.01 -25.86 19.46
N ALA A 200 4.21 -27.02 18.83
CA ALA A 200 5.15 -27.18 17.74
C ALA A 200 4.83 -26.26 16.55
N GLY A 201 5.77 -25.37 16.21
CA GLY A 201 5.62 -24.35 15.17
C GLY A 201 4.76 -23.14 15.53
N GLY A 202 4.29 -23.01 16.78
CA GLY A 202 3.48 -21.89 17.26
C GLY A 202 1.98 -22.17 17.23
N CYS A 203 1.15 -21.12 17.31
CA CYS A 203 -0.29 -21.23 17.09
C CYS A 203 -0.93 -19.91 16.66
N PHE A 204 -2.12 -20.01 16.08
CA PHE A 204 -3.02 -18.87 15.88
C PHE A 204 -4.02 -18.77 17.03
N VAL A 205 -3.99 -17.66 17.76
CA VAL A 205 -4.90 -17.32 18.86
C VAL A 205 -6.09 -16.53 18.31
N THR A 206 -7.30 -16.80 18.79
CA THR A 206 -8.55 -16.20 18.28
C THR A 206 -9.32 -15.40 19.33
N ALA A 207 -9.18 -15.72 20.62
CA ALA A 207 -9.80 -14.94 21.70
C ALA A 207 -9.09 -15.16 23.04
N LEU A 208 -9.34 -14.25 24.00
CA LEU A 208 -9.02 -14.41 25.42
C LEU A 208 -10.30 -14.26 26.25
N ASP A 209 -10.59 -15.21 27.13
CA ASP A 209 -11.67 -15.09 28.10
C ASP A 209 -11.14 -14.64 29.45
N LEU A 210 -11.77 -13.62 30.05
CA LEU A 210 -11.47 -13.12 31.40
C LEU A 210 -12.73 -13.10 32.27
N TYR A 211 -12.57 -13.35 33.57
CA TYR A 211 -13.69 -13.39 34.51
C TYR A 211 -13.71 -12.11 35.35
N VAL A 212 -14.68 -11.24 35.11
CA VAL A 212 -14.80 -9.92 35.75
C VAL A 212 -15.72 -10.02 36.96
N SER A 213 -15.25 -9.60 38.15
CA SER A 213 -16.01 -9.59 39.41
C SER A 213 -16.55 -8.22 39.81
N ASN A 214 -16.07 -7.15 39.17
CA ASN A 214 -16.64 -5.80 39.27
C ASN A 214 -16.26 -5.01 38.01
N LYS A 215 -17.13 -4.11 37.55
CA LYS A 215 -16.90 -3.28 36.35
C LYS A 215 -17.18 -1.81 36.61
N ASP A 216 -16.57 -0.95 35.82
CA ASP A 216 -17.05 0.42 35.63
C ASP A 216 -18.37 0.43 34.85
N ALA A 217 -19.14 1.51 34.92
CA ALA A 217 -20.39 1.65 34.17
C ALA A 217 -20.20 2.29 32.79
N ASN A 218 -19.13 3.06 32.58
CA ASN A 218 -18.93 3.91 31.40
C ASN A 218 -17.57 3.72 30.69
N ILE A 219 -16.54 3.27 31.41
CA ILE A 219 -15.18 3.11 30.86
C ILE A 219 -14.98 1.69 30.31
N PRO A 220 -14.52 1.48 29.06
CA PRO A 220 -14.28 0.14 28.52
C PRO A 220 -13.08 -0.57 29.16
N LEU A 221 -13.11 -1.91 29.09
CA LEU A 221 -12.01 -2.79 29.46
C LEU A 221 -11.26 -3.22 28.21
N ASN A 222 -9.93 -3.13 28.22
CA ASN A 222 -9.07 -3.38 27.07
C ASN A 222 -8.12 -4.55 27.36
N VAL A 223 -7.85 -5.35 26.32
CA VAL A 223 -6.92 -6.47 26.31
C VAL A 223 -6.00 -6.31 25.11
N GLU A 224 -4.71 -6.58 25.31
CA GLU A 224 -3.70 -6.58 24.25
C GLU A 224 -2.64 -7.66 24.53
N ILE A 225 -2.13 -8.36 23.50
CA ILE A 225 -0.99 -9.27 23.66
C ILE A 225 0.30 -8.49 23.37
N ARG A 226 1.33 -8.66 24.19
CA ARG A 226 2.64 -8.02 24.03
C ARG A 226 3.77 -9.04 24.04
N THR A 227 4.88 -8.68 23.40
CA THR A 227 6.13 -9.45 23.51
C THR A 227 6.78 -9.23 24.87
N MET A 228 7.52 -10.22 25.37
CA MET A 228 8.35 -10.09 26.57
C MET A 228 9.83 -9.96 26.24
N ASP A 229 10.58 -9.27 27.10
CA ASP A 229 12.04 -9.20 27.07
C ASP A 229 12.58 -9.41 28.49
N ASN A 230 13.62 -10.23 28.64
CA ASN A 230 14.22 -10.60 29.93
C ASN A 230 13.17 -10.94 31.03
N GLY A 231 12.14 -11.71 30.65
CA GLY A 231 11.06 -12.12 31.56
C GLY A 231 10.10 -11.00 32.00
N HIS A 232 10.07 -9.84 31.33
CA HIS A 232 9.18 -8.72 31.63
C HIS A 232 8.35 -8.28 30.41
N PRO A 233 7.09 -7.84 30.57
CA PRO A 233 6.30 -7.26 29.49
C PRO A 233 6.96 -6.03 28.86
N THR A 234 7.00 -5.97 27.53
CA THR A 234 7.48 -4.80 26.78
C THR A 234 6.35 -3.82 26.45
N GLN A 235 6.64 -2.77 25.67
CA GLN A 235 5.63 -1.91 25.04
C GLN A 235 5.21 -2.36 23.64
N THR A 236 5.82 -3.42 23.09
CA THR A 236 5.54 -3.89 21.74
C THR A 236 4.33 -4.81 21.76
N ILE A 237 3.19 -4.28 21.33
CA ILE A 237 1.95 -5.01 21.12
C ILE A 237 2.09 -5.90 19.87
N VAL A 238 1.59 -7.14 19.95
CA VAL A 238 1.53 -8.07 18.81
C VAL A 238 0.41 -7.59 17.87
N PRO A 239 0.64 -7.49 16.55
CA PRO A 239 -0.40 -7.04 15.60
C PRO A 239 -1.70 -7.83 15.73
N PHE A 240 -2.83 -7.16 15.50
CA PHE A 240 -4.20 -7.70 15.58
C PHE A 240 -4.63 -8.22 16.98
N SER A 241 -3.83 -8.01 18.03
CA SER A 241 -4.14 -8.53 19.37
C SER A 241 -4.80 -7.53 20.34
N GLU A 242 -5.12 -6.31 19.92
CA GLU A 242 -5.79 -5.31 20.76
C GLU A 242 -7.32 -5.41 20.61
N VAL A 243 -8.04 -5.48 21.74
CA VAL A 243 -9.51 -5.58 21.81
C VAL A 243 -10.03 -4.69 22.95
N SER A 244 -11.10 -3.95 22.68
CA SER A 244 -11.80 -3.12 23.67
C SER A 244 -13.26 -3.54 23.78
N ILE A 245 -13.74 -3.82 25.00
CA ILE A 245 -15.13 -4.20 25.27
C ILE A 245 -15.81 -3.14 26.13
N LEU A 246 -17.01 -2.74 25.71
CA LEU A 246 -17.83 -1.77 26.44
C LEU A 246 -18.42 -2.40 27.72
N PRO A 247 -18.64 -1.62 28.79
CA PRO A 247 -19.24 -2.11 30.03
C PRO A 247 -20.56 -2.85 29.87
N ALA A 248 -21.35 -2.54 28.84
CA ALA A 248 -22.65 -3.17 28.57
C ALA A 248 -22.51 -4.68 28.33
N ASP A 249 -21.45 -5.11 27.65
CA ASP A 249 -21.22 -6.48 27.20
C ASP A 249 -20.47 -7.34 28.24
N ILE A 250 -20.12 -6.76 29.39
CA ILE A 250 -19.37 -7.41 30.48
C ILE A 250 -20.34 -7.83 31.60
N THR A 251 -20.46 -9.13 31.85
CA THR A 251 -21.16 -9.63 33.05
C THR A 251 -20.18 -9.69 34.22
N ALA A 252 -20.38 -8.82 35.21
CA ALA A 252 -19.46 -8.64 36.33
C ALA A 252 -19.85 -9.46 37.58
N ASP A 253 -20.00 -10.77 37.43
CA ASP A 253 -20.37 -11.72 38.49
C ASP A 253 -19.18 -12.53 39.05
N GLY A 254 -18.02 -12.48 38.37
CA GLY A 254 -16.84 -13.27 38.68
C GLY A 254 -16.94 -14.75 38.32
N THR A 255 -17.91 -15.14 37.48
CA THR A 255 -18.16 -16.53 37.05
C THR A 255 -18.48 -16.67 35.56
N THR A 256 -19.06 -15.64 34.94
CA THR A 256 -19.32 -15.57 33.50
C THR A 256 -18.05 -15.11 32.78
N ALA A 257 -17.67 -15.83 31.73
CA ALA A 257 -16.56 -15.46 30.86
C ALA A 257 -16.90 -14.21 30.05
N THR A 258 -16.02 -13.21 30.06
CA THR A 258 -16.02 -12.07 29.15
C THR A 258 -15.01 -12.37 28.04
N GLN A 259 -15.50 -12.63 26.84
CA GLN A 259 -14.67 -13.07 25.70
C GLN A 259 -14.18 -11.89 24.84
N PHE A 260 -12.87 -11.72 24.79
CA PHE A 260 -12.16 -10.76 23.94
C PHE A 260 -11.75 -11.45 22.64
N VAL A 261 -12.63 -11.39 21.63
CA VAL A 261 -12.36 -11.92 20.29
C VAL A 261 -11.41 -10.97 19.54
N PHE A 262 -10.29 -11.50 19.05
CA PHE A 262 -9.35 -10.73 18.23
C PHE A 262 -9.94 -10.51 16.82
N PRO A 263 -9.74 -9.33 16.17
CA PRO A 263 -10.26 -9.06 14.83
C PRO A 263 -9.82 -10.10 13.79
N ASP A 264 -8.56 -10.55 13.90
CA ASP A 264 -7.95 -11.58 13.05
C ASP A 264 -7.18 -12.59 13.93
N PRO A 265 -6.97 -13.84 13.48
CA PRO A 265 -6.18 -14.82 14.21
C PRO A 265 -4.72 -14.38 14.40
N VAL A 266 -4.30 -14.21 15.66
CA VAL A 266 -2.97 -13.71 16.04
C VAL A 266 -1.97 -14.86 16.08
N TYR A 267 -0.94 -14.82 15.23
CA TYR A 267 0.14 -15.82 15.26
C TYR A 267 1.13 -15.56 16.40
N LEU A 268 1.31 -16.55 17.28
CA LEU A 268 2.32 -16.56 18.34
C LEU A 268 3.32 -17.71 18.10
N GLN A 269 4.62 -17.41 18.23
CA GLN A 269 5.71 -18.33 17.91
C GLN A 269 5.96 -19.37 19.01
N GLN A 270 6.41 -20.57 18.61
CA GLN A 270 6.82 -21.63 19.55
C GLN A 270 7.98 -21.18 20.46
N SER A 271 7.90 -21.53 21.74
CA SER A 271 8.95 -21.30 22.75
C SER A 271 9.40 -19.83 22.83
N VAL A 272 8.44 -18.93 22.61
CA VAL A 272 8.57 -17.49 22.85
C VAL A 272 7.61 -17.13 23.98
N GLU A 273 8.10 -16.33 24.92
CA GLU A 273 7.30 -15.75 25.99
C GLU A 273 6.53 -14.52 25.48
N TYR A 274 5.22 -14.54 25.68
CA TYR A 274 4.32 -13.40 25.47
C TYR A 274 3.61 -13.09 26.78
N CYS A 275 2.93 -11.96 26.86
CA CYS A 275 1.97 -11.71 27.91
C CYS A 275 0.70 -11.09 27.33
N PHE A 276 -0.44 -11.35 27.95
CA PHE A 276 -1.60 -10.48 27.74
C PHE A 276 -1.61 -9.40 28.83
N VAL A 277 -2.01 -8.20 28.44
CA VAL A 277 -2.11 -7.02 29.30
C VAL A 277 -3.57 -6.59 29.32
N VAL A 278 -4.10 -6.37 30.52
CA VAL A 278 -5.48 -5.96 30.78
C VAL A 278 -5.45 -4.57 31.39
N TRP A 279 -6.17 -3.61 30.80
CA TRP A 279 -6.20 -2.24 31.30
C TRP A 279 -7.53 -1.52 31.05
N ALA A 280 -7.89 -0.64 31.97
CA ALA A 280 -9.00 0.29 31.85
C ALA A 280 -8.57 1.64 32.45
N ASN A 281 -9.21 2.74 32.06
CA ASN A 281 -9.02 4.05 32.69
C ASN A 281 -9.96 4.22 33.90
N SER A 282 -10.02 3.21 34.77
CA SER A 282 -10.88 3.15 35.95
C SER A 282 -10.43 2.08 36.96
N ASP A 283 -10.34 2.48 38.22
CA ASP A 283 -9.98 1.62 39.36
C ASP A 283 -11.14 0.70 39.80
N ASN A 284 -12.33 0.83 39.19
CA ASN A 284 -13.51 0.05 39.53
C ASN A 284 -13.43 -1.40 39.03
N TYR A 285 -12.64 -1.68 38.00
CA TYR A 285 -12.54 -3.02 37.43
C TYR A 285 -11.84 -4.01 38.36
N LYS A 286 -12.42 -5.20 38.51
CA LYS A 286 -11.80 -6.32 39.23
C LYS A 286 -11.89 -7.58 38.38
N VAL A 287 -10.76 -8.16 38.04
CA VAL A 287 -10.65 -9.46 37.39
C VAL A 287 -10.35 -10.54 38.43
N ARG A 288 -10.79 -11.78 38.16
CA ARG A 288 -10.45 -12.94 38.98
C ARG A 288 -8.96 -13.26 38.85
N TYR A 289 -8.36 -13.57 39.99
CA TYR A 289 -7.02 -14.12 40.11
C TYR A 289 -6.99 -15.14 41.26
N ALA A 290 -6.03 -16.04 41.23
CA ALA A 290 -5.72 -16.98 42.29
C ALA A 290 -4.41 -16.56 42.97
N THR A 291 -4.26 -16.85 44.27
CA THR A 291 -3.01 -16.63 45.01
C THR A 291 -2.65 -17.89 45.79
N GLN A 292 -1.39 -18.31 45.73
CA GLN A 292 -0.91 -19.50 46.43
C GLN A 292 -1.06 -19.35 47.96
N GLY A 293 -1.54 -20.41 48.61
CA GLY A 293 -1.77 -20.44 50.06
C GLY A 293 -3.08 -19.80 50.53
N VAL A 294 -3.93 -19.34 49.62
CA VAL A 294 -5.31 -18.89 49.90
C VAL A 294 -6.29 -20.02 49.57
N GLU A 295 -7.43 -20.08 50.26
CA GLU A 295 -8.54 -20.96 49.93
C GLU A 295 -9.22 -20.52 48.60
N ASP A 296 -9.58 -21.49 47.77
CA ASP A 296 -10.35 -21.27 46.54
C ASP A 296 -11.84 -21.02 46.84
N THR A 297 -12.68 -20.93 45.79
CA THR A 297 -14.12 -20.70 45.96
C THR A 297 -14.88 -21.91 46.55
N ASN A 298 -14.24 -23.08 46.65
CA ASN A 298 -14.77 -24.30 47.27
C ASN A 298 -14.23 -24.55 48.69
N GLY A 299 -13.24 -23.76 49.15
CA GLY A 299 -12.57 -23.93 50.44
C GLY A 299 -11.30 -24.79 50.39
N ASP A 300 -10.81 -25.15 49.21
CA ASP A 300 -9.56 -25.90 49.03
C ASP A 300 -8.36 -24.95 48.94
N ILE A 301 -7.30 -25.21 49.69
CA ILE A 301 -6.09 -24.37 49.68
C ILE A 301 -5.33 -24.54 48.37
N ILE A 302 -5.01 -23.42 47.70
CA ILE A 302 -4.24 -23.39 46.46
C ILE A 302 -2.76 -23.72 46.77
N MET A 303 -2.42 -25.00 46.69
CA MET A 303 -1.11 -25.54 47.14
C MET A 303 0.03 -25.35 46.12
N LYS A 304 -0.27 -25.20 44.81
CA LYS A 304 0.75 -25.14 43.75
C LYS A 304 0.23 -24.39 42.52
N GLN A 305 1.08 -23.53 41.94
CA GLN A 305 0.81 -22.93 40.63
C GLN A 305 0.98 -23.96 39.48
N PRO A 306 0.12 -23.94 38.46
CA PRO A 306 0.46 -24.52 37.16
C PRO A 306 1.64 -23.74 36.57
N TYR A 307 2.67 -24.43 36.07
CA TYR A 307 3.91 -23.82 35.55
C TYR A 307 3.69 -23.15 34.18
N ASN A 308 2.90 -22.06 34.16
CA ASN A 308 2.35 -21.48 32.93
C ASN A 308 2.48 -19.94 32.83
N GLY A 309 3.13 -19.28 33.78
CA GLY A 309 3.39 -17.85 33.72
C GLY A 309 3.68 -17.23 35.09
N VAL A 310 3.69 -15.90 35.10
CA VAL A 310 3.74 -15.02 36.28
C VAL A 310 2.81 -13.84 36.03
N MET A 311 2.03 -13.44 37.02
CA MET A 311 1.27 -12.19 36.99
C MET A 311 2.20 -10.99 37.23
N PHE A 312 2.03 -9.91 36.47
CA PHE A 312 2.74 -8.65 36.69
C PHE A 312 1.77 -7.53 37.06
N LYS A 313 2.18 -6.70 38.01
CA LYS A 313 1.49 -5.47 38.42
C LYS A 313 2.37 -4.29 38.04
N SER A 314 1.77 -3.20 37.58
CA SER A 314 2.48 -2.01 37.12
C SER A 314 1.70 -0.75 37.51
N GLN A 315 2.40 0.37 37.72
CA GLN A 315 1.81 1.69 38.02
C GLN A 315 1.73 2.63 36.79
N ASN A 316 2.30 2.21 35.65
CA ASN A 316 2.53 3.12 34.51
C ASN A 316 2.59 2.43 33.13
N GLY A 317 2.36 1.12 33.08
CA GLY A 317 2.49 0.26 31.91
C GLY A 317 3.92 0.06 31.40
N SER A 318 4.95 0.52 32.10
CA SER A 318 6.36 0.46 31.68
C SER A 318 7.31 -0.14 32.74
N THR A 319 6.95 -0.06 34.02
CA THR A 319 7.69 -0.62 35.15
C THR A 319 6.85 -1.73 35.77
N TRP A 320 7.25 -2.97 35.54
CA TRP A 320 6.50 -4.16 35.94
C TRP A 320 7.13 -4.79 37.19
N THR A 321 6.29 -5.09 38.18
CA THR A 321 6.65 -5.87 39.36
C THR A 321 6.04 -7.27 39.22
N PRO A 322 6.85 -8.35 39.16
CA PRO A 322 6.33 -9.71 39.14
C PRO A 322 5.71 -10.08 40.49
N ASP A 323 4.49 -10.59 40.46
CA ASP A 323 3.81 -11.23 41.59
C ASP A 323 3.85 -12.74 41.35
N GLN A 324 4.94 -13.37 41.77
CA GLN A 324 5.13 -14.82 41.64
C GLN A 324 4.16 -15.64 42.50
N GLY A 325 3.39 -15.02 43.40
CA GLY A 325 2.42 -15.73 44.23
C GLY A 325 1.01 -15.80 43.63
N SER A 326 0.76 -15.10 42.51
CA SER A 326 -0.58 -14.92 41.96
C SER A 326 -0.64 -15.13 40.45
N ASP A 327 -1.77 -15.59 39.94
CA ASP A 327 -2.06 -15.78 38.52
C ASP A 327 -3.48 -15.33 38.18
N LEU A 328 -3.66 -14.68 37.03
CA LEU A 328 -4.99 -14.33 36.52
C LEU A 328 -5.80 -15.58 36.14
N MET A 329 -7.13 -15.52 36.31
CA MET A 329 -8.04 -16.56 35.79
C MET A 329 -8.43 -16.21 34.35
N PHE A 330 -7.99 -17.02 33.39
CA PHE A 330 -8.25 -16.80 31.96
C PHE A 330 -8.35 -18.12 31.18
N GLU A 331 -8.94 -18.06 29.98
CA GLU A 331 -8.84 -19.12 28.96
C GLU A 331 -8.41 -18.49 27.63
N LEU A 332 -7.35 -19.02 27.01
CA LEU A 332 -6.81 -18.50 25.75
C LEU A 332 -7.20 -19.42 24.59
N HIS A 333 -8.06 -18.93 23.69
CA HIS A 333 -8.61 -19.69 22.58
C HIS A 333 -7.67 -19.69 21.38
N ARG A 334 -7.48 -20.85 20.75
CA ARG A 334 -6.71 -21.02 19.51
C ARG A 334 -7.59 -21.54 18.37
N ALA A 335 -7.23 -21.17 17.14
CA ALA A 335 -7.80 -21.78 15.95
C ALA A 335 -7.47 -23.29 15.88
N VAL A 336 -8.40 -24.07 15.33
CA VAL A 336 -8.21 -25.49 15.03
C VAL A 336 -8.48 -25.71 13.56
N PHE A 337 -7.39 -25.79 12.78
CA PHE A 337 -7.45 -25.96 11.33
C PHE A 337 -7.68 -27.42 10.93
N THR A 338 -8.32 -27.63 9.78
CA THR A 338 -8.44 -28.96 9.16
C THR A 338 -7.07 -29.38 8.63
N THR A 339 -6.57 -30.54 9.05
CA THR A 339 -5.32 -31.10 8.53
C THR A 339 -5.56 -32.10 7.40
N ASP A 340 -4.49 -32.42 6.66
CA ASP A 340 -4.41 -33.54 5.72
C ASP A 340 -5.45 -33.50 4.59
N THR A 341 -6.02 -32.33 4.34
CA THR A 341 -7.02 -32.06 3.30
C THR A 341 -6.86 -30.61 2.84
N SER A 342 -6.52 -30.40 1.57
CA SER A 342 -6.44 -29.05 1.01
C SER A 342 -7.80 -28.37 1.00
N LYS A 343 -7.83 -27.08 1.33
CA LYS A 343 -8.99 -26.18 1.23
C LYS A 343 -8.64 -25.02 0.32
N SER A 344 -9.60 -24.53 -0.45
CA SER A 344 -9.38 -23.48 -1.45
C SER A 344 -9.95 -22.14 -1.00
N ALA A 345 -9.12 -21.11 -0.87
CA ALA A 345 -9.59 -19.74 -0.99
C ALA A 345 -9.83 -19.41 -2.47
N SER A 346 -10.77 -18.52 -2.76
CA SER A 346 -11.15 -18.14 -4.14
C SER A 346 -11.32 -16.63 -4.21
N PHE A 347 -10.56 -16.01 -5.12
CA PHE A 347 -10.53 -14.58 -5.36
C PHE A 347 -11.08 -14.30 -6.75
N THR A 348 -12.05 -13.40 -6.84
CA THR A 348 -12.74 -13.06 -8.08
C THR A 348 -12.59 -11.57 -8.34
N THR A 349 -12.54 -11.17 -9.61
CA THR A 349 -12.42 -9.75 -9.97
C THR A 349 -13.68 -8.97 -9.63
N GLU A 350 -13.50 -7.78 -9.06
CA GLU A 350 -14.55 -6.76 -8.99
C GLU A 350 -14.91 -6.23 -10.39
N THR A 351 -15.96 -5.42 -10.48
CA THR A 351 -16.38 -4.82 -11.76
C THR A 351 -15.35 -3.79 -12.23
N ASN A 352 -14.72 -4.05 -13.39
CA ASN A 352 -13.78 -3.11 -14.02
C ASN A 352 -14.33 -1.67 -14.08
N PRO A 353 -13.55 -0.65 -13.68
CA PRO A 353 -13.95 0.74 -13.81
C PRO A 353 -14.10 1.17 -15.27
N SER A 354 -14.98 2.14 -15.52
CA SER A 354 -15.05 2.81 -16.81
C SER A 354 -13.84 3.73 -17.02
N ARG A 355 -13.52 4.01 -18.28
CA ARG A 355 -12.38 4.83 -18.67
C ARG A 355 -12.82 6.05 -19.46
N ASN A 356 -12.30 7.21 -19.09
CA ASN A 356 -12.42 8.44 -19.88
C ASN A 356 -11.73 8.26 -21.24
N LEU A 357 -12.48 8.54 -22.30
CA LEU A 357 -11.99 8.49 -23.67
C LEU A 357 -11.34 9.82 -24.07
N GLN A 358 -10.71 9.84 -25.24
CA GLN A 358 -10.21 11.09 -25.81
C GLN A 358 -11.37 12.05 -26.12
N ALA A 359 -11.11 13.36 -26.11
CA ALA A 359 -12.11 14.33 -26.53
C ALA A 359 -12.57 14.05 -27.98
N ASN A 360 -13.89 14.12 -28.19
CA ASN A 360 -14.55 13.82 -29.46
C ASN A 360 -14.24 12.40 -30.02
N ALA A 361 -14.21 11.38 -29.15
CA ALA A 361 -13.92 9.99 -29.51
C ALA A 361 -14.92 9.33 -30.48
N ILE A 362 -16.11 9.89 -30.68
CA ILE A 362 -17.16 9.31 -31.54
C ILE A 362 -17.01 9.83 -32.97
N LEU A 363 -16.90 8.92 -33.93
CA LEU A 363 -16.87 9.19 -35.37
C LEU A 363 -18.13 8.63 -36.04
N THR A 364 -18.84 9.49 -36.77
CA THR A 364 -20.03 9.14 -37.55
C THR A 364 -19.79 9.30 -39.05
N THR A 365 -20.50 8.49 -39.84
CA THR A 365 -20.56 8.61 -41.31
C THR A 365 -21.94 9.13 -41.71
N ALA A 366 -21.99 10.01 -42.71
CA ALA A 366 -23.23 10.61 -43.16
C ALA A 366 -24.25 9.57 -43.66
N GLY A 367 -25.53 9.78 -43.36
CA GLY A 367 -26.62 8.92 -43.83
C GLY A 367 -28.01 9.42 -43.44
N SER A 368 -29.03 8.73 -43.95
CA SER A 368 -30.43 9.03 -43.65
C SER A 368 -30.81 8.62 -42.22
N ALA A 369 -32.01 9.00 -41.77
CA ALA A 369 -32.60 8.46 -40.55
C ALA A 369 -32.74 6.93 -40.65
N GLY A 370 -32.41 6.23 -39.56
CA GLY A 370 -32.33 4.77 -39.55
C GLY A 370 -31.15 4.24 -38.73
N ALA A 371 -30.86 2.94 -38.88
CA ALA A 371 -29.74 2.27 -38.22
C ALA A 371 -28.41 2.67 -38.87
N GLN A 372 -27.59 3.39 -38.10
CA GLN A 372 -26.33 3.95 -38.56
C GLN A 372 -25.16 3.39 -37.75
N ASN A 373 -24.04 3.12 -38.42
CA ASN A 373 -22.80 2.68 -37.77
C ASN A 373 -22.12 3.87 -37.09
N VAL A 374 -21.81 3.71 -35.80
CA VAL A 374 -21.08 4.67 -34.97
C VAL A 374 -19.76 4.04 -34.57
N THR A 375 -18.65 4.69 -34.94
CA THR A 375 -17.30 4.24 -34.57
C THR A 375 -16.85 5.01 -33.33
N VAL A 376 -16.24 4.34 -32.35
CA VAL A 376 -15.66 4.98 -31.16
C VAL A 376 -14.19 4.62 -31.05
N THR A 377 -13.35 5.63 -30.84
CA THR A 377 -11.92 5.43 -30.56
C THR A 377 -11.70 5.18 -29.07
N HIS A 378 -11.35 3.94 -28.73
CA HIS A 378 -11.08 3.47 -27.36
C HIS A 378 -9.82 2.63 -27.39
N LYS A 379 -8.69 3.18 -26.93
CA LYS A 379 -7.37 2.52 -27.05
C LYS A 379 -7.26 1.29 -26.13
N ASN A 380 -6.87 0.14 -26.70
CA ASN A 380 -6.71 -1.15 -26.01
C ASN A 380 -7.89 -1.52 -25.11
N HIS A 381 -9.09 -1.64 -25.70
CA HIS A 381 -10.35 -1.79 -24.94
C HIS A 381 -10.72 -3.24 -24.57
N GLY A 382 -10.00 -4.23 -25.13
CA GLY A 382 -10.12 -5.67 -24.80
C GLY A 382 -11.44 -6.37 -25.16
N MET A 383 -12.38 -5.70 -25.83
CA MET A 383 -13.68 -6.27 -26.20
C MET A 383 -13.63 -6.97 -27.56
N SER A 384 -14.54 -7.93 -27.78
CA SER A 384 -14.75 -8.69 -29.01
C SER A 384 -16.11 -8.39 -29.64
N VAL A 385 -16.33 -8.86 -30.88
CA VAL A 385 -17.63 -8.70 -31.55
C VAL A 385 -18.69 -9.45 -30.75
N GLY A 386 -19.84 -8.80 -30.49
CA GLY A 386 -20.91 -9.33 -29.65
C GLY A 386 -20.79 -9.00 -28.15
N ASP A 387 -19.64 -8.55 -27.65
CA ASP A 387 -19.56 -7.96 -26.31
C ASP A 387 -20.33 -6.62 -26.27
N THR A 388 -20.59 -6.10 -25.06
CA THR A 388 -21.32 -4.85 -24.85
C THR A 388 -20.45 -3.76 -24.22
N VAL A 389 -20.72 -2.51 -24.60
CA VAL A 389 -20.08 -1.32 -24.01
C VAL A 389 -21.14 -0.35 -23.51
N THR A 390 -20.98 0.16 -22.30
CA THR A 390 -21.82 1.25 -21.78
C THR A 390 -21.06 2.55 -21.88
N ILE A 391 -21.62 3.50 -22.63
CA ILE A 391 -21.07 4.86 -22.83
C ILE A 391 -21.81 5.82 -21.90
N ALA A 392 -21.07 6.79 -21.33
CA ALA A 392 -21.60 7.87 -20.52
C ALA A 392 -20.89 9.19 -20.83
N GLY A 393 -21.49 10.33 -20.46
CA GLY A 393 -20.89 11.66 -20.60
C GLY A 393 -20.77 12.20 -22.04
N ALA A 394 -21.27 11.50 -23.04
CA ALA A 394 -21.29 11.97 -24.43
C ALA A 394 -22.33 13.09 -24.64
N THR A 395 -21.93 14.15 -25.32
CA THR A 395 -22.85 15.20 -25.80
C THR A 395 -23.55 14.78 -27.09
N ALA A 396 -24.70 15.39 -27.38
CA ALA A 396 -25.38 15.19 -28.66
C ALA A 396 -24.46 15.62 -29.82
N THR A 397 -24.36 14.79 -30.86
CA THR A 397 -23.44 15.03 -31.97
C THR A 397 -23.94 14.42 -33.27
N ASN A 398 -23.71 15.13 -34.38
CA ASN A 398 -23.87 14.66 -35.75
C ASN A 398 -25.24 14.00 -36.09
N GLY A 399 -26.32 14.40 -35.42
CA GLY A 399 -27.67 13.85 -35.60
C GLY A 399 -28.12 12.87 -34.52
N PHE A 400 -27.21 12.40 -33.65
CA PHE A 400 -27.55 11.63 -32.46
C PHE A 400 -27.73 12.51 -31.22
N THR A 401 -28.75 12.18 -30.42
CA THR A 401 -28.97 12.75 -29.09
C THR A 401 -28.03 12.15 -28.05
N ALA A 402 -27.81 12.87 -26.95
CA ALA A 402 -27.04 12.37 -25.83
C ALA A 402 -27.66 11.09 -25.21
N ALA A 403 -28.98 10.92 -25.24
CA ALA A 403 -29.67 9.73 -24.73
C ALA A 403 -29.51 8.51 -25.64
N GLU A 404 -29.44 8.71 -26.97
CA GLU A 404 -29.13 7.62 -27.90
C GLU A 404 -27.71 7.09 -27.71
N LEU A 405 -26.76 7.96 -27.36
CA LEU A 405 -25.34 7.61 -27.17
C LEU A 405 -25.02 7.09 -25.76
N ASN A 406 -25.54 7.72 -24.70
CA ASN A 406 -25.22 7.38 -23.30
C ASN A 406 -26.04 6.19 -22.81
N THR A 407 -25.76 5.01 -23.35
CA THR A 407 -26.42 3.75 -23.01
C THR A 407 -25.50 2.56 -23.32
N THR A 408 -25.99 1.35 -23.09
CA THR A 408 -25.30 0.11 -23.45
C THR A 408 -25.56 -0.24 -24.91
N HIS A 409 -24.49 -0.56 -25.65
CA HIS A 409 -24.51 -0.94 -27.06
C HIS A 409 -23.79 -2.27 -27.28
N THR A 410 -24.29 -3.09 -28.19
CA THR A 410 -23.61 -4.32 -28.64
C THR A 410 -22.67 -4.01 -29.80
N LEU A 411 -21.45 -4.55 -29.74
CA LEU A 411 -20.40 -4.26 -30.69
C LEU A 411 -20.52 -5.13 -31.96
N THR A 412 -20.51 -4.50 -33.13
CA THR A 412 -20.68 -5.15 -34.44
C THR A 412 -19.38 -5.33 -35.21
N SER A 413 -18.36 -4.52 -34.92
CA SER A 413 -17.01 -4.66 -35.48
C SER A 413 -15.97 -4.11 -34.49
N ILE A 414 -14.79 -4.72 -34.46
CA ILE A 414 -13.72 -4.44 -33.49
C ILE A 414 -12.38 -4.23 -34.21
N LYS A 415 -11.61 -3.28 -33.70
CA LYS A 415 -10.16 -3.11 -33.87
C LYS A 415 -9.55 -2.88 -32.49
N ARG A 416 -8.25 -3.11 -32.30
CA ARG A 416 -7.60 -3.02 -30.97
C ARG A 416 -7.77 -1.65 -30.28
N ASN A 417 -7.92 -0.57 -31.06
CA ASN A 417 -8.06 0.81 -30.58
C ASN A 417 -9.40 1.49 -30.95
N SER A 418 -10.36 0.77 -31.54
CA SER A 418 -11.67 1.31 -31.86
C SER A 418 -12.71 0.20 -32.06
N TYR A 419 -13.98 0.52 -31.83
CA TYR A 419 -15.09 -0.40 -32.08
C TYR A 419 -16.23 0.30 -32.81
N VAL A 420 -17.12 -0.48 -33.39
CA VAL A 420 -18.34 -0.02 -34.06
C VAL A 420 -19.54 -0.64 -33.36
N PHE A 421 -20.58 0.17 -33.14
CA PHE A 421 -21.93 -0.31 -32.84
C PHE A 421 -22.92 0.30 -33.84
N SER A 422 -24.07 -0.35 -34.00
CA SER A 422 -25.17 0.18 -34.79
C SER A 422 -26.19 0.85 -33.87
N LYS A 423 -26.56 2.11 -34.17
CA LYS A 423 -27.60 2.82 -33.44
C LYS A 423 -28.60 3.47 -34.40
N THR A 424 -29.89 3.28 -34.13
CA THR A 424 -30.95 3.98 -34.84
C THR A 424 -31.00 5.44 -34.41
N SER A 425 -30.97 6.35 -35.37
CA SER A 425 -31.22 7.79 -35.19
C SER A 425 -32.60 8.16 -35.77
N ALA A 426 -33.29 9.09 -35.13
CA ALA A 426 -34.58 9.60 -35.62
C ALA A 426 -34.45 10.59 -36.80
N GLY A 427 -33.29 11.22 -36.98
CA GLY A 427 -32.99 12.18 -38.05
C GLY A 427 -31.79 11.76 -38.89
N ALA A 428 -31.49 12.51 -39.95
CA ALA A 428 -30.30 12.27 -40.75
C ALA A 428 -29.01 12.51 -39.95
N VAL A 429 -28.01 11.66 -40.17
CA VAL A 429 -26.70 11.70 -39.52
C VAL A 429 -25.69 12.39 -40.43
N THR A 430 -24.83 13.25 -39.88
CA THR A 430 -23.73 13.90 -40.60
C THR A 430 -22.41 13.16 -40.38
N ALA A 431 -21.47 13.32 -41.31
CA ALA A 431 -20.11 12.81 -41.11
C ALA A 431 -19.32 13.75 -40.19
N GLY A 432 -18.54 13.20 -39.25
CA GLY A 432 -17.65 13.99 -38.38
C GLY A 432 -17.28 13.31 -37.07
N THR A 433 -16.38 13.94 -36.32
CA THR A 433 -16.01 13.55 -34.95
C THR A 433 -16.76 14.38 -33.92
N GLY A 434 -17.06 13.81 -32.75
CA GLY A 434 -17.81 14.51 -31.70
C GLY A 434 -18.07 13.69 -30.44
N GLY A 435 -19.03 14.14 -29.64
CA GLY A 435 -19.38 13.60 -28.33
C GLY A 435 -18.79 14.35 -27.12
N GLY A 436 -17.93 15.34 -27.34
CA GLY A 436 -17.39 16.19 -26.28
C GLY A 436 -16.18 15.60 -25.54
N SER A 437 -15.80 16.22 -24.42
CA SER A 437 -14.60 15.87 -23.63
C SER A 437 -14.86 15.00 -22.40
N ALA A 438 -16.12 14.83 -22.00
CA ALA A 438 -16.52 14.09 -20.79
C ALA A 438 -16.90 12.62 -21.06
N ILE A 439 -16.63 12.11 -22.27
CA ILE A 439 -17.01 10.74 -22.67
C ILE A 439 -16.23 9.72 -21.83
N ALA A 440 -16.95 8.78 -21.21
CA ALA A 440 -16.39 7.59 -20.60
C ALA A 440 -17.08 6.34 -21.13
N ALA A 441 -16.37 5.21 -21.15
CA ALA A 441 -16.91 3.92 -21.58
C ALA A 441 -16.41 2.79 -20.67
N THR A 442 -17.22 1.74 -20.48
CA THR A 442 -16.76 0.48 -19.87
C THR A 442 -15.69 -0.18 -20.73
N GLN A 443 -14.78 -0.93 -20.13
CA GLN A 443 -13.72 -1.63 -20.86
C GLN A 443 -13.39 -2.99 -20.27
N HIS A 444 -12.93 -3.88 -21.12
CA HIS A 444 -12.27 -5.10 -20.70
C HIS A 444 -10.78 -4.83 -20.50
N ILE A 445 -10.11 -5.67 -19.71
CA ILE A 445 -8.66 -5.62 -19.51
C ILE A 445 -8.07 -6.85 -20.20
N ALA A 446 -7.59 -6.68 -21.43
CA ALA A 446 -6.91 -7.74 -22.16
C ALA A 446 -5.47 -7.92 -21.66
N TYR A 447 -4.97 -9.15 -21.67
CA TYR A 447 -3.60 -9.48 -21.31
C TYR A 447 -3.01 -10.66 -22.10
N ASN A 448 -1.69 -10.66 -22.13
CA ASN A 448 -0.80 -11.70 -22.66
C ASN A 448 0.20 -12.16 -21.59
N THR A 449 0.50 -11.30 -20.62
CA THR A 449 1.23 -11.64 -19.39
C THR A 449 0.41 -11.12 -18.19
N LEU A 450 0.26 -11.92 -17.15
CA LEU A 450 -0.39 -11.57 -15.89
C LEU A 450 0.63 -11.70 -14.75
N HIS A 451 0.79 -10.65 -13.96
CA HIS A 451 1.66 -10.65 -12.78
C HIS A 451 0.80 -10.56 -11.50
N PRO A 452 0.67 -11.65 -10.72
CA PRO A 452 -0.13 -11.68 -9.50
C PRO A 452 0.67 -11.19 -8.29
N MET A 453 0.33 -10.02 -7.75
CA MET A 453 0.93 -9.49 -6.52
C MET A 453 0.18 -10.01 -5.30
N ILE A 454 0.81 -10.92 -4.55
CA ILE A 454 0.21 -11.62 -3.42
C ILE A 454 1.19 -11.62 -2.25
N SER A 455 0.71 -11.15 -1.08
CA SER A 455 1.42 -11.32 0.18
C SER A 455 0.89 -12.54 0.92
N GLU A 456 1.74 -13.55 1.07
CA GLU A 456 1.42 -14.80 1.76
C GLU A 456 2.46 -15.14 2.85
N MET A 457 2.07 -15.98 3.80
CA MET A 457 2.96 -16.56 4.80
C MET A 457 2.72 -18.07 4.89
N VAL A 458 3.78 -18.85 4.72
CA VAL A 458 3.75 -20.32 4.77
C VAL A 458 4.65 -20.77 5.93
N PHE A 459 4.08 -21.60 6.81
CA PHE A 459 4.74 -22.13 8.00
C PHE A 459 5.21 -23.59 7.77
N PRO A 460 6.19 -24.09 8.53
CA PRO A 460 6.57 -25.51 8.48
C PRO A 460 5.37 -26.43 8.70
N GLY A 461 5.23 -27.47 7.87
CA GLY A 461 4.06 -28.35 7.88
C GLY A 461 2.81 -27.79 7.19
N THR A 462 2.90 -26.59 6.60
CA THR A 462 1.83 -26.00 5.77
C THR A 462 2.30 -25.80 4.34
N ALA A 463 1.37 -25.70 3.39
CA ALA A 463 1.67 -25.42 1.99
C ALA A 463 0.57 -24.57 1.35
N MET A 464 0.95 -23.72 0.39
CA MET A 464 0.04 -22.98 -0.47
C MET A 464 0.39 -23.27 -1.94
N GLN A 465 -0.63 -23.42 -2.78
CA GLN A 465 -0.50 -23.61 -4.22
C GLN A 465 -1.53 -22.74 -4.93
N TRP A 466 -1.10 -21.99 -5.94
CA TRP A 466 -1.98 -21.10 -6.68
C TRP A 466 -2.39 -21.66 -8.03
N GLY A 467 -3.63 -21.39 -8.40
CA GLY A 467 -4.15 -21.65 -9.74
C GLY A 467 -5.09 -20.56 -10.21
N ILE A 468 -5.35 -20.55 -11.51
CA ILE A 468 -6.14 -19.52 -12.19
C ILE A 468 -7.18 -20.15 -13.13
N GLN A 469 -8.37 -19.56 -13.15
CA GLN A 469 -9.41 -19.78 -14.15
C GLN A 469 -9.65 -18.44 -14.86
N GLU A 470 -9.51 -18.46 -16.18
CA GLU A 470 -9.38 -17.26 -17.01
C GLU A 470 -10.31 -17.32 -18.23
N THR A 471 -10.56 -16.17 -18.84
CA THR A 471 -11.43 -16.03 -20.02
C THR A 471 -10.60 -15.65 -21.24
N THR A 472 -10.72 -16.38 -22.34
CA THR A 472 -10.09 -16.03 -23.62
C THR A 472 -10.76 -14.82 -24.27
N GLU A 473 -10.03 -14.04 -25.08
CA GLU A 473 -10.65 -12.95 -25.88
C GLU A 473 -11.83 -13.49 -26.70
N GLY A 474 -13.02 -12.89 -26.53
CA GLY A 474 -14.27 -13.31 -27.18
C GLY A 474 -14.91 -14.60 -26.66
N GLY A 475 -14.26 -15.31 -25.74
CA GLY A 475 -14.76 -16.57 -25.18
C GLY A 475 -15.54 -16.44 -23.87
N SER A 476 -15.58 -17.57 -23.15
CA SER A 476 -16.12 -17.73 -21.80
C SER A 476 -15.01 -18.19 -20.86
N MET A 477 -15.23 -18.01 -19.55
CA MET A 477 -14.29 -18.43 -18.50
C MET A 477 -14.04 -19.95 -18.53
N SER A 478 -12.77 -20.35 -18.38
CA SER A 478 -12.33 -21.73 -18.30
C SER A 478 -12.93 -22.45 -17.09
N THR A 479 -13.38 -23.69 -17.30
CA THR A 479 -13.74 -24.61 -16.21
C THR A 479 -12.53 -25.30 -15.58
N THR A 480 -11.38 -25.28 -16.26
CA THR A 480 -10.13 -25.91 -15.81
C THR A 480 -9.22 -24.87 -15.16
N LEU A 481 -8.64 -25.23 -14.01
CA LEU A 481 -7.64 -24.45 -13.29
C LEU A 481 -6.26 -24.67 -13.93
N ALA A 482 -5.58 -23.61 -14.37
CA ALA A 482 -4.15 -23.64 -14.71
C ALA A 482 -3.33 -23.34 -13.44
N ASN A 483 -2.15 -23.95 -13.29
CA ASN A 483 -1.27 -23.67 -12.15
C ASN A 483 -0.45 -22.41 -12.39
N ILE A 484 -0.29 -21.58 -11.36
CA ILE A 484 0.54 -20.37 -11.37
C ILE A 484 1.41 -20.30 -10.12
N VAL A 485 2.44 -19.45 -10.16
CA VAL A 485 3.26 -19.11 -8.98
C VAL A 485 2.92 -17.68 -8.57
N ALA A 486 2.84 -17.43 -7.26
CA ALA A 486 2.56 -16.09 -6.74
C ALA A 486 3.78 -15.16 -6.96
N ASN A 487 3.55 -13.93 -7.41
CA ASN A 487 4.57 -12.91 -7.71
C ASN A 487 5.53 -13.23 -8.87
N ASP A 488 5.22 -14.24 -9.70
CA ASP A 488 5.93 -14.54 -10.95
C ASP A 488 5.02 -14.26 -12.17
N ASP A 489 5.64 -13.91 -13.30
CA ASP A 489 4.91 -13.65 -14.55
C ASP A 489 4.26 -14.92 -15.13
N TYR A 490 2.96 -14.86 -15.40
CA TYR A 490 2.19 -15.92 -16.06
C TYR A 490 1.85 -15.54 -17.51
N GLU A 491 2.33 -16.33 -18.47
CA GLU A 491 2.17 -16.08 -19.91
C GLU A 491 1.25 -17.13 -20.58
N PRO A 492 -0.06 -16.88 -20.68
CA PRO A 492 -0.98 -17.75 -21.42
C PRO A 492 -0.66 -17.79 -22.93
N THR A 493 -0.78 -18.98 -23.53
CA THR A 493 -0.48 -19.22 -24.96
C THR A 493 -1.46 -18.58 -25.95
N VAL A 494 -2.58 -18.05 -25.45
CA VAL A 494 -3.64 -17.36 -26.20
C VAL A 494 -4.01 -16.07 -25.46
N PRO A 495 -4.50 -15.03 -26.15
CA PRO A 495 -4.85 -13.77 -25.50
C PRO A 495 -6.06 -13.94 -24.58
N MET A 496 -5.95 -13.38 -23.38
CA MET A 496 -6.92 -13.50 -22.30
C MET A 496 -7.50 -12.14 -21.95
N VAL A 497 -8.64 -12.14 -21.24
CA VAL A 497 -9.40 -10.94 -20.95
C VAL A 497 -10.12 -11.01 -19.60
N ILE A 498 -10.01 -9.93 -18.82
CA ILE A 498 -10.88 -9.65 -17.69
C ILE A 498 -12.04 -8.81 -18.21
N LYS A 499 -13.22 -9.42 -18.36
CA LYS A 499 -14.42 -8.78 -18.88
C LYS A 499 -15.04 -7.83 -17.84
N SER A 500 -15.64 -6.73 -18.29
CA SER A 500 -16.42 -5.85 -17.42
C SER A 500 -17.83 -6.39 -17.25
N GLY A 501 -18.33 -6.40 -16.02
CA GLY A 501 -19.72 -6.77 -15.72
C GLY A 501 -19.86 -7.40 -14.34
N THR A 502 -20.97 -8.12 -14.15
CA THR A 502 -21.28 -8.86 -12.92
C THR A 502 -20.90 -10.35 -12.99
N ALA A 503 -20.55 -10.85 -14.18
CA ALA A 503 -20.09 -12.22 -14.36
C ALA A 503 -18.59 -12.31 -14.09
N GLU A 504 -18.17 -13.32 -13.32
CA GLU A 504 -16.75 -13.64 -13.14
C GLU A 504 -16.10 -13.92 -14.50
N SER A 505 -14.92 -13.35 -14.72
CA SER A 505 -14.10 -13.58 -15.92
C SER A 505 -12.65 -13.95 -15.61
N LEU A 506 -12.22 -13.70 -14.36
CA LEU A 506 -10.97 -14.16 -13.79
C LEU A 506 -11.26 -14.62 -12.36
N ARG A 507 -10.75 -15.80 -12.02
CA ARG A 507 -10.74 -16.32 -10.64
C ARG A 507 -9.36 -16.90 -10.35
N MET A 508 -8.77 -16.47 -9.24
CA MET A 508 -7.57 -17.08 -8.68
C MET A 508 -7.98 -17.94 -7.49
N SER A 509 -7.32 -19.07 -7.30
CA SER A 509 -7.58 -19.94 -6.16
C SER A 509 -6.28 -20.35 -5.48
N ALA A 510 -6.25 -20.20 -4.16
CA ALA A 510 -5.17 -20.68 -3.31
C ALA A 510 -5.60 -21.98 -2.63
N GLY A 511 -5.01 -23.10 -3.07
CA GLY A 511 -5.07 -24.37 -2.35
C GLY A 511 -4.16 -24.31 -1.13
N MET A 512 -4.76 -24.26 0.06
CA MET A 512 -4.09 -24.19 1.36
C MET A 512 -4.14 -25.56 2.03
N TYR A 513 -3.02 -26.02 2.56
CA TYR A 513 -2.87 -27.33 3.21
C TYR A 513 -2.07 -27.19 4.52
N SER A 514 -2.36 -28.06 5.50
CA SER A 514 -1.64 -28.15 6.76
C SER A 514 -1.58 -29.59 7.27
N THR A 515 -0.47 -29.98 7.88
CA THR A 515 -0.29 -31.22 8.67
C THR A 515 -0.51 -30.99 10.17
N ALA A 516 -0.78 -29.75 10.61
CA ALA A 516 -0.80 -29.35 12.01
C ALA A 516 -2.03 -28.49 12.34
N ASN A 517 -2.87 -28.94 13.27
CA ASN A 517 -4.15 -28.26 13.55
C ASN A 517 -4.02 -26.87 14.19
N ASN A 518 -2.82 -26.49 14.62
CA ASN A 518 -2.46 -25.19 15.17
C ASN A 518 -1.97 -24.18 14.12
N LEU A 519 -1.71 -24.61 12.88
CA LEU A 519 -1.12 -23.79 11.83
C LEU A 519 -1.92 -23.86 10.53
N SER A 520 -1.95 -22.73 9.83
CA SER A 520 -2.45 -22.57 8.47
C SER A 520 -1.52 -21.64 7.72
N PRO A 521 -1.36 -21.78 6.38
CA PRO A 521 -0.89 -20.67 5.57
C PRO A 521 -1.79 -19.44 5.78
N VAL A 522 -1.26 -18.25 5.55
CA VAL A 522 -2.01 -16.98 5.64
C VAL A 522 -1.85 -16.21 4.32
N ILE A 523 -2.92 -15.55 3.88
CA ILE A 523 -2.96 -14.66 2.71
C ILE A 523 -3.41 -13.29 3.22
N ASP A 524 -2.62 -12.25 2.95
CA ASP A 524 -3.02 -10.87 3.19
C ASP A 524 -3.83 -10.34 2.01
N VAL A 525 -5.15 -10.42 2.15
CA VAL A 525 -6.11 -10.01 1.12
C VAL A 525 -6.12 -8.51 0.86
N SER A 526 -5.64 -7.69 1.79
CA SER A 526 -5.62 -6.22 1.67
C SER A 526 -4.61 -5.71 0.62
N ARG A 527 -3.61 -6.55 0.30
CA ARG A 527 -2.53 -6.25 -0.66
C ARG A 527 -2.53 -7.17 -1.88
N CYS A 528 -3.56 -7.98 -2.06
CA CYS A 528 -3.71 -8.82 -3.25
C CYS A 528 -4.15 -7.99 -4.46
N SER A 529 -3.40 -8.06 -5.57
CA SER A 529 -3.78 -7.46 -6.84
C SER A 529 -3.20 -8.23 -8.03
N VAL A 530 -3.68 -7.95 -9.23
CA VAL A 530 -3.13 -8.51 -10.48
C VAL A 530 -2.78 -7.38 -11.44
N ILE A 531 -1.61 -7.45 -12.05
CA ILE A 531 -1.20 -6.56 -13.14
C ILE A 531 -1.38 -7.31 -14.45
N ALA A 532 -2.19 -6.75 -15.34
CA ALA A 532 -2.49 -7.26 -16.66
C ALA A 532 -1.69 -6.50 -17.72
N ILE A 533 -0.82 -7.21 -18.46
CA ILE A 533 0.03 -6.64 -19.50
C ILE A 533 -0.41 -7.21 -20.85
N SER A 534 -0.76 -6.34 -21.81
CA SER A 534 -1.13 -6.73 -23.18
C SER A 534 -0.20 -6.13 -24.24
N ASN A 535 0.07 -6.94 -25.26
CA ASN A 535 0.85 -6.52 -26.43
C ASN A 535 -0.01 -5.69 -27.39
N ILE A 536 0.50 -4.53 -27.80
CA ILE A 536 -0.16 -3.66 -28.77
C ILE A 536 0.33 -4.02 -30.18
N ILE A 537 -0.29 -5.05 -30.76
CA ILE A 537 -0.05 -5.50 -32.13
C ILE A 537 -1.36 -5.93 -32.80
N ASP A 538 -1.43 -5.80 -34.11
CA ASP A 538 -2.55 -6.24 -34.96
C ASP A 538 -2.06 -6.56 -36.38
N ASN A 539 -3.00 -6.83 -37.28
CA ASN A 539 -2.76 -7.06 -38.70
C ASN A 539 -3.71 -6.21 -39.58
N ASN A 540 -4.03 -5.00 -39.14
CA ASN A 540 -5.01 -4.14 -39.82
C ASN A 540 -4.46 -3.59 -41.14
N THR A 541 -5.27 -3.68 -42.20
CA THR A 541 -4.91 -3.28 -43.57
C THR A 541 -5.80 -2.18 -44.17
N ASP A 542 -6.59 -1.41 -43.37
CA ASP A 542 -7.47 -0.36 -43.94
C ASP A 542 -6.70 0.66 -44.80
N VAL A 543 -5.51 1.05 -44.32
CA VAL A 543 -4.59 1.98 -44.97
C VAL A 543 -3.28 1.23 -45.22
N ALA A 544 -2.90 1.11 -46.49
CA ALA A 544 -1.68 0.45 -46.89
C ALA A 544 -0.45 1.14 -46.29
N GLU A 545 0.51 0.34 -45.83
CA GLU A 545 1.76 0.85 -45.24
C GLU A 545 2.70 1.51 -46.27
N THR A 546 2.31 1.52 -47.55
CA THR A 546 2.94 2.31 -48.62
C THR A 546 2.47 3.77 -48.66
N ASP A 547 1.41 4.16 -47.93
CA ASP A 547 0.96 5.55 -47.87
C ASP A 547 2.04 6.49 -47.31
N LYS A 548 2.19 7.67 -47.90
CA LYS A 548 3.31 8.60 -47.61
C LYS A 548 3.45 8.99 -46.13
N GLY A 549 2.34 9.10 -45.39
CA GLY A 549 2.31 9.56 -44.01
C GLY A 549 1.54 8.67 -43.03
N ASN A 550 0.77 7.70 -43.53
CA ASN A 550 -0.13 6.86 -42.73
C ASN A 550 0.23 5.37 -42.83
N GLY A 551 -0.63 4.55 -42.22
CA GLY A 551 -0.59 3.09 -42.24
C GLY A 551 -1.40 2.54 -41.08
N SER A 552 -2.13 1.44 -41.29
CA SER A 552 -3.06 0.89 -40.30
C SER A 552 -2.43 0.04 -39.19
N ALA A 553 -1.25 -0.56 -39.41
CA ALA A 553 -0.64 -1.46 -38.43
C ALA A 553 -0.18 -0.71 -37.17
N LEU A 554 -0.38 -1.29 -35.98
CA LEU A 554 -0.08 -0.60 -34.72
C LEU A 554 1.41 -0.59 -34.36
N ALA A 555 2.13 -1.67 -34.63
CA ALA A 555 3.52 -1.85 -34.24
C ALA A 555 4.45 -1.49 -35.42
N LYS A 556 5.14 -0.34 -35.31
CA LYS A 556 5.99 0.19 -36.39
C LYS A 556 7.25 0.85 -35.83
N TYR A 557 8.36 0.70 -36.55
CA TYR A 557 9.61 1.42 -36.31
C TYR A 557 9.98 2.22 -37.55
N LEU A 558 10.22 3.52 -37.41
CA LEU A 558 10.70 4.40 -38.49
C LEU A 558 12.06 4.96 -38.10
N THR A 559 13.05 4.86 -38.98
CA THR A 559 14.31 5.57 -38.80
C THR A 559 14.10 7.08 -38.98
N LYS A 560 15.02 7.88 -38.44
CA LYS A 560 15.21 9.24 -38.94
C LYS A 560 15.67 9.19 -40.40
N THR A 561 15.43 10.26 -41.15
CA THR A 561 16.02 10.46 -42.48
C THR A 561 17.55 10.52 -42.35
N VAL A 562 18.24 9.69 -43.13
CA VAL A 562 19.69 9.68 -43.26
C VAL A 562 20.05 10.46 -44.52
N GLN A 563 20.92 11.45 -44.40
CA GLN A 563 21.49 12.20 -45.52
C GLN A 563 22.91 11.69 -45.81
N LEU A 564 23.27 11.69 -47.08
CA LEU A 564 24.53 11.18 -47.63
C LEU A 564 25.33 12.33 -48.25
N ASP A 565 26.65 12.30 -48.09
CA ASP A 565 27.58 13.25 -48.71
C ASP A 565 27.80 12.99 -50.21
N SER A 566 27.26 11.89 -50.75
CA SER A 566 27.40 11.48 -52.15
C SER A 566 26.17 10.72 -52.63
N GLU A 567 25.84 10.90 -53.90
CA GLU A 567 24.74 10.22 -54.57
C GLU A 567 24.98 8.70 -54.61
N SER A 568 23.98 7.93 -54.18
CA SER A 568 23.99 6.47 -54.15
C SER A 568 22.90 5.90 -55.08
N ASN A 569 23.09 4.66 -55.56
CA ASN A 569 22.20 3.98 -56.50
C ASN A 569 21.77 2.57 -56.04
N ILE A 570 22.28 2.08 -54.91
CA ILE A 570 21.88 0.81 -54.31
C ILE A 570 21.64 1.02 -52.81
N LEU A 571 20.54 0.48 -52.29
CA LEU A 571 20.21 0.43 -50.87
C LEU A 571 20.15 -1.02 -50.39
N LYS A 572 20.97 -1.35 -49.40
CA LYS A 572 20.95 -2.63 -48.68
C LYS A 572 20.48 -2.44 -47.25
N VAL A 573 19.64 -3.35 -46.75
CA VAL A 573 19.20 -3.39 -45.36
C VAL A 573 19.34 -4.81 -44.82
N PHE A 574 19.89 -4.95 -43.62
CA PHE A 574 20.07 -6.21 -42.92
C PHE A 574 19.36 -6.14 -41.58
N LEU A 575 18.61 -7.18 -41.24
CA LEU A 575 17.93 -7.32 -39.94
C LEU A 575 18.07 -8.74 -39.43
N ASP A 576 18.45 -8.90 -38.17
CA ASP A 576 18.27 -10.18 -37.47
C ASP A 576 16.80 -10.28 -37.06
N THR A 577 16.08 -11.25 -37.61
CA THR A 577 14.63 -11.41 -37.44
C THR A 577 14.28 -12.63 -36.59
N ASN A 578 13.33 -12.47 -35.67
CA ASN A 578 12.59 -13.56 -35.04
C ASN A 578 11.11 -13.41 -35.40
N ARG A 579 10.55 -14.43 -36.06
CA ARG A 579 9.21 -14.37 -36.63
C ARG A 579 8.41 -15.62 -36.24
N PRO A 580 7.67 -15.57 -35.11
CA PRO A 580 6.75 -16.65 -34.73
C PRO A 580 5.67 -16.89 -35.79
N GLN A 581 5.05 -18.06 -35.78
CA GLN A 581 3.90 -18.34 -36.64
C GLN A 581 2.77 -17.32 -36.41
N SER A 582 2.01 -17.03 -37.46
CA SER A 582 0.94 -16.01 -37.49
C SER A 582 1.38 -14.54 -37.33
N THR A 583 2.69 -14.26 -37.41
CA THR A 583 3.26 -12.91 -37.42
C THR A 583 3.84 -12.52 -38.79
N GLY A 584 4.05 -11.23 -39.02
CA GLY A 584 4.69 -10.65 -40.20
C GLY A 584 5.73 -9.58 -39.83
N ILE A 585 6.79 -9.47 -40.63
CA ILE A 585 7.81 -8.44 -40.55
C ILE A 585 8.02 -7.93 -41.97
N ASP A 586 7.54 -6.72 -42.24
CA ASP A 586 7.61 -6.09 -43.56
C ASP A 586 8.52 -4.86 -43.50
N VAL A 587 9.46 -4.77 -44.44
CA VAL A 587 10.43 -3.67 -44.50
C VAL A 587 10.10 -2.79 -45.69
N TYR A 588 10.08 -1.48 -45.47
CA TYR A 588 9.81 -0.45 -46.46
C TYR A 588 10.94 0.57 -46.47
N TYR A 589 11.18 1.18 -47.62
CA TYR A 589 12.13 2.28 -47.79
C TYR A 589 11.45 3.51 -48.37
N LYS A 590 12.08 4.66 -48.12
CA LYS A 590 11.86 5.91 -48.84
C LYS A 590 13.23 6.46 -49.23
N VAL A 591 13.38 6.94 -50.46
CA VAL A 591 14.61 7.56 -50.99
C VAL A 591 14.29 8.87 -51.69
N GLY A 592 15.24 9.79 -51.74
CA GLY A 592 15.11 11.05 -52.47
C GLY A 592 16.37 11.90 -52.45
N SER A 593 16.31 13.05 -53.10
CA SER A 593 17.44 14.01 -53.18
C SER A 593 17.05 15.46 -52.85
N ASP A 594 15.76 15.74 -52.64
CA ASP A 594 15.25 17.03 -52.17
C ASP A 594 14.61 16.84 -50.78
N ALA A 595 15.14 17.53 -49.77
CA ALA A 595 14.67 17.45 -48.40
C ALA A 595 13.26 18.04 -48.24
N GLY A 596 12.87 19.02 -49.07
CA GLY A 596 11.55 19.64 -49.04
C GLY A 596 10.43 18.75 -49.59
N LEU A 597 10.78 17.71 -50.36
CA LEU A 597 9.83 16.77 -50.96
C LEU A 597 9.93 15.36 -50.37
N PHE A 598 10.94 15.09 -49.53
CA PHE A 598 11.21 13.75 -48.99
C PHE A 598 10.02 13.19 -48.19
N ASP A 599 9.43 13.98 -47.30
CA ASP A 599 8.32 13.50 -46.46
C ASP A 599 7.04 13.20 -47.26
N ASP A 600 6.82 13.90 -48.37
CA ASP A 600 5.67 13.71 -49.26
C ASP A 600 5.77 12.45 -50.15
N GLY A 601 6.93 11.81 -50.24
CA GLY A 601 7.13 10.56 -50.98
C GLY A 601 6.37 9.38 -50.35
N ALA A 602 5.86 8.45 -51.17
CA ALA A 602 5.28 7.20 -50.71
C ALA A 602 6.36 6.24 -50.15
N TRP A 603 5.96 5.32 -49.26
CA TRP A 603 6.84 4.22 -48.84
C TRP A 603 6.77 3.07 -49.86
N VAL A 604 7.90 2.45 -50.16
CA VAL A 604 7.99 1.32 -51.09
C VAL A 604 8.42 0.06 -50.33
N ALA A 605 7.71 -1.05 -50.51
CA ALA A 605 8.05 -2.31 -49.87
C ALA A 605 9.36 -2.90 -50.44
N MET A 606 10.20 -3.45 -49.58
CA MET A 606 11.37 -4.24 -49.97
C MET A 606 11.00 -5.73 -50.01
N THR A 607 11.55 -6.44 -50.98
CA THR A 607 11.54 -7.91 -50.99
C THR A 607 12.82 -8.41 -50.33
N ALA A 608 12.72 -9.45 -49.49
CA ALA A 608 13.89 -10.14 -48.96
C ALA A 608 14.69 -10.77 -50.12
N SER A 609 16.02 -10.83 -49.99
CA SER A 609 16.91 -11.33 -51.04
C SER A 609 16.70 -12.82 -51.36
N ALA A 610 17.18 -13.26 -52.52
CA ALA A 610 17.11 -14.66 -52.92
C ALA A 610 17.88 -15.58 -51.96
N ASP A 611 19.00 -15.11 -51.40
CA ASP A 611 19.85 -15.83 -50.45
C ASP A 611 19.14 -16.13 -49.11
N THR A 612 18.08 -15.39 -48.79
CA THR A 612 17.21 -15.63 -47.61
C THR A 612 15.89 -16.31 -47.99
N GLY A 613 15.76 -16.79 -49.23
CA GLY A 613 14.59 -17.51 -49.73
C GLY A 613 13.42 -16.62 -50.17
N ASN A 614 13.66 -15.33 -50.41
CA ASN A 614 12.66 -14.30 -50.77
C ASN A 614 11.58 -14.03 -49.71
N ALA A 615 11.74 -14.51 -48.47
CA ALA A 615 10.79 -14.28 -47.37
C ALA A 615 11.48 -14.29 -46.01
N VAL A 616 10.88 -13.61 -45.02
CA VAL A 616 11.37 -13.67 -43.62
C VAL A 616 11.09 -15.07 -43.04
N PRO A 617 12.12 -15.83 -42.63
CA PRO A 617 11.97 -17.21 -42.17
C PRO A 617 11.28 -17.28 -40.80
N TYR A 618 10.47 -18.31 -40.59
CA TYR A 618 9.80 -18.53 -39.30
C TYR A 618 10.75 -19.06 -38.22
N SER A 619 10.45 -18.71 -36.97
CA SER A 619 10.95 -19.32 -35.73
C SER A 619 9.96 -19.04 -34.60
N ASP A 620 9.41 -20.07 -33.95
CA ASP A 620 8.62 -19.91 -32.71
C ASP A 620 9.50 -19.93 -31.44
N ASP A 621 10.78 -20.26 -31.57
CA ASP A 621 11.79 -20.12 -30.50
C ASP A 621 12.20 -18.64 -30.41
N PRO A 622 12.03 -17.96 -29.26
CA PRO A 622 12.27 -16.52 -29.12
C PRO A 622 13.74 -16.11 -29.13
N ASP A 623 14.67 -17.03 -28.89
CA ASP A 623 16.12 -16.76 -28.85
C ASP A 623 16.79 -16.93 -30.22
N VAL A 624 16.11 -17.62 -31.15
CA VAL A 624 16.60 -17.89 -32.51
C VAL A 624 16.25 -16.73 -33.45
N TYR A 625 17.26 -15.94 -33.80
CA TYR A 625 17.17 -14.89 -34.83
C TYR A 625 17.93 -15.33 -36.08
N LYS A 626 17.41 -14.95 -37.26
CA LYS A 626 18.01 -15.20 -38.57
C LYS A 626 18.19 -13.87 -39.30
N GLU A 627 19.40 -13.62 -39.80
CA GLU A 627 19.67 -12.44 -40.63
C GLU A 627 18.88 -12.51 -41.95
N VAL A 628 18.22 -11.40 -42.29
CA VAL A 628 17.53 -11.19 -43.57
C VAL A 628 18.12 -9.97 -44.25
N GLU A 629 18.70 -10.17 -45.43
CA GLU A 629 19.11 -9.11 -46.34
C GLU A 629 17.94 -8.68 -47.24
N TYR A 630 17.84 -7.38 -47.48
CA TYR A 630 16.98 -6.74 -48.45
C TYR A 630 17.84 -5.82 -49.32
N THR A 631 17.83 -6.00 -50.65
CA THR A 631 18.57 -5.15 -51.59
C THR A 631 17.62 -4.53 -52.61
N LYS A 632 17.71 -3.21 -52.81
CA LYS A 632 17.12 -2.50 -53.95
C LYS A 632 18.22 -1.78 -54.73
N ASP A 633 18.36 -2.17 -55.98
CA ASP A 633 19.21 -1.52 -56.98
C ASP A 633 18.34 -0.58 -57.85
N PHE A 634 18.80 0.66 -58.03
CA PHE A 634 18.17 1.71 -58.83
C PHE A 634 18.92 1.99 -60.15
N SER A 635 20.07 1.36 -60.39
CA SER A 635 20.87 1.53 -61.60
C SER A 635 20.16 1.10 -62.89
N ALA A 636 19.15 0.21 -62.76
CA ALA A 636 18.31 -0.28 -63.84
C ALA A 636 17.03 0.54 -64.09
N ASP A 637 16.78 1.59 -63.30
CA ASP A 637 15.65 2.51 -63.55
C ASP A 637 15.92 3.33 -64.85
N SER A 638 14.87 3.94 -65.42
CA SER A 638 14.98 4.71 -66.68
C SER A 638 14.34 6.10 -66.56
N PRO A 639 15.13 7.18 -66.39
CA PRO A 639 16.59 7.20 -66.18
C PRO A 639 16.99 6.55 -64.85
N ALA A 640 18.26 6.15 -64.72
CA ALA A 640 18.78 5.53 -63.50
C ALA A 640 18.60 6.49 -62.31
N SER A 641 17.93 6.04 -61.25
CA SER A 641 17.63 6.88 -60.10
C SER A 641 18.82 6.92 -59.14
N GLN A 642 19.20 8.11 -58.69
CA GLN A 642 20.17 8.33 -57.62
C GLN A 642 19.50 9.03 -56.44
N PHE A 643 19.97 8.75 -55.23
CA PHE A 643 19.46 9.35 -54.00
C PHE A 643 20.59 9.88 -53.11
N THR A 644 20.35 10.99 -52.42
CA THR A 644 21.22 11.53 -51.37
C THR A 644 20.61 11.42 -49.97
N MET A 645 19.35 10.98 -49.87
CA MET A 645 18.66 10.72 -48.61
C MET A 645 17.87 9.42 -48.66
N PHE A 646 17.80 8.72 -47.51
CA PHE A 646 16.94 7.56 -47.35
C PHE A 646 16.36 7.45 -45.92
N ALA A 647 15.28 6.70 -45.79
CA ALA A 647 14.70 6.29 -44.51
C ALA A 647 14.14 4.87 -44.62
N ILE A 648 14.16 4.12 -43.51
CA ILE A 648 13.66 2.76 -43.42
C ILE A 648 12.47 2.73 -42.44
N LYS A 649 11.44 1.96 -42.80
CA LYS A 649 10.25 1.68 -42.00
C LYS A 649 10.10 0.18 -41.86
N ILE A 650 10.01 -0.31 -40.64
CA ILE A 650 9.76 -1.73 -40.32
C ILE A 650 8.35 -1.80 -39.72
N VAL A 651 7.52 -2.68 -40.26
CA VAL A 651 6.16 -2.93 -39.81
C VAL A 651 6.08 -4.33 -39.23
N PHE A 652 5.50 -4.44 -38.04
CA PHE A 652 5.25 -5.69 -37.35
C PHE A 652 3.75 -5.96 -37.38
N THR A 653 3.37 -7.15 -37.83
CA THR A 653 1.96 -7.57 -37.84
C THR A 653 1.78 -8.90 -37.12
N SER A 654 0.59 -9.12 -36.55
CA SER A 654 0.21 -10.41 -35.98
C SER A 654 -1.30 -10.58 -35.97
N SER A 655 -1.78 -11.81 -36.19
CA SER A 655 -3.20 -12.15 -36.03
C SER A 655 -3.59 -12.45 -34.58
N THR A 656 -2.66 -12.37 -33.62
CA THR A 656 -2.89 -12.61 -32.19
C THR A 656 -1.91 -11.81 -31.33
N THR A 657 -2.36 -11.20 -30.24
CA THR A 657 -1.46 -10.46 -29.33
C THR A 657 -0.55 -11.36 -28.50
N ALA A 658 -0.85 -12.67 -28.42
CA ALA A 658 0.00 -13.64 -27.71
C ALA A 658 1.29 -14.00 -28.47
N LYS A 659 1.41 -13.64 -29.76
CA LYS A 659 2.65 -13.81 -30.54
C LYS A 659 3.08 -12.48 -31.12
N VAL A 660 4.30 -12.06 -30.76
CA VAL A 660 4.92 -10.80 -31.18
C VAL A 660 6.21 -11.13 -31.93
N PRO A 661 6.39 -10.65 -33.18
CA PRO A 661 7.66 -10.75 -33.88
C PRO A 661 8.65 -9.70 -33.33
N SER A 662 9.94 -10.01 -33.40
CA SER A 662 11.00 -9.10 -32.94
C SER A 662 12.17 -9.04 -33.95
N VAL A 663 12.95 -7.96 -33.85
CA VAL A 663 14.15 -7.76 -34.66
C VAL A 663 15.28 -7.18 -33.80
N ARG A 664 16.52 -7.45 -34.22
CA ARG A 664 17.73 -6.83 -33.67
C ARG A 664 18.72 -6.50 -34.80
N ASN A 665 19.81 -5.85 -34.46
CA ASN A 665 20.95 -5.61 -35.36
C ASN A 665 20.60 -4.98 -36.72
N LEU A 666 19.66 -4.02 -36.76
CA LEU A 666 19.33 -3.26 -37.96
C LEU A 666 20.57 -2.56 -38.52
N ARG A 667 20.91 -2.84 -39.77
CA ARG A 667 21.98 -2.15 -40.54
C ARG A 667 21.43 -1.72 -41.89
N ALA A 668 21.61 -0.47 -42.27
CA ALA A 668 21.27 0.04 -43.60
C ALA A 668 22.52 0.66 -44.24
N ILE A 669 22.77 0.32 -45.51
CA ILE A 669 23.98 0.68 -46.25
C ILE A 669 23.54 1.19 -47.63
N ALA A 670 23.92 2.44 -47.95
CA ALA A 670 23.83 2.98 -49.29
C ALA A 670 25.16 2.75 -50.02
N LEU A 671 25.11 2.38 -51.30
CA LEU A 671 26.27 2.14 -52.16
C LEU A 671 26.17 3.00 -53.43
N VAL A 672 27.35 3.35 -53.97
CA VAL A 672 27.59 4.23 -55.14
C VAL A 672 27.94 3.39 -56.35
#